data_AF-A0A7L3WTX9-F1
#
_entry.id   AF-A0A7L3WTX9-F1
#
_cell.length_a   1.000
_cell.length_b   1.000
_cell.length_c   1.000
_cell.angle_alpha   90.00
_cell.angle_beta   90.00
_cell.angle_gamma   90.00
#
_symmetry.space_group_name_H-M   'P 1'
#
loop_
_entity.id
_entity.type
_entity.pdbx_description
1 polymer ?
#
loop_
_entity_poly.entity_id
_entity_poly.type
_entity_poly.pdbx_seq_one_letter_code
_entity_poly.pdbx_strand_id
1 'polypeptide(L)'
;DEEWPEAEKAEKLARGAALKWASGVFYCPEKLEGLGQYRSRETQRNSSIQSRLKSTVQSYLEGVSTGLEQLRSASREVQSVCEDLGAARWALLDSADRFQGLQQMRALMAEHVQLASVVQVLPQLFSVHEVFAHTLQLLRGQQLLEAHAELTMMEHLRDNILSQLHLRGLSSAEATVLSYFGGLQELNESLAKQLWDIVGSSLRLVREDPVLFVTAVRIIEREEKIDDTLLLEATFLPPGRPKGWRQKFFHVLRETIVGTHFQAARTDAEGPGLARHLAALQKAVVAELRVVKDLMVQCVPAHYNILGVCTATYHQALTGHLEDILREDLDKQALFLLLEWALCVYHSPEMMGHPDLLPEVDVSALGPLMSPELVDQTERKYVVKVKASVLEWMQRTLEVELKEWFREEEPETDHQGFFQSALPVIVMQMLNENIQVASLIADSLQLKVYNMALEELEAFLGRLREALVQCGKEHQKDRTTPKYYVSYLLAMLNNNLALSSAVSSLHPDTASREVPTSLRAALDRMQKKACQLLLEELLLDLQPLCLQLPSRKWLCGSQVVSSMCEVIDKYAKAFSRVRKPICTLLLTESELLVASQYLRALMQKKMVCKSEEERGQFCDRLLQDATQLRELFCGLGVDQSQQSLEAVFTLRELIYLKDPALLSLEVLGFITKYPDVSDEHISTLLDLRGDVSKDVRHAVLEMMAQHPQVLPESYRPIFSTILVPTQELPFCLRKGKCA
;
A
#
# COMPACT_ATOMS: atom_id res chain seq x y z
N ASP A 1 86.32 19.44 21.11
CA ASP A 1 86.84 18.08 20.88
C ASP A 1 85.98 17.05 21.59
N GLU A 2 84.70 16.98 21.22
CA GLU A 2 83.87 15.80 21.49
C GLU A 2 83.78 15.05 20.16
N GLU A 3 84.42 13.90 20.06
CA GLU A 3 84.32 13.06 18.87
C GLU A 3 82.86 12.63 18.70
N TRP A 4 82.28 13.03 17.57
CA TRP A 4 80.88 12.80 17.24
C TRP A 4 80.60 11.29 17.29
N PRO A 5 79.75 10.78 18.20
CA PRO A 5 79.56 9.33 18.39
C PRO A 5 79.05 8.62 17.13
N GLU A 6 78.41 9.37 16.22
CA GLU A 6 77.95 8.90 14.92
C GLU A 6 79.10 8.75 13.91
N ALA A 7 80.16 9.57 14.02
CA ALA A 7 81.36 9.44 13.18
C ALA A 7 82.12 8.16 13.50
N GLU A 8 82.28 7.82 14.79
CA GLU A 8 82.93 6.58 15.21
C GLU A 8 82.14 5.33 14.74
N LYS A 9 80.81 5.41 14.80
CA LYS A 9 79.90 4.35 14.33
C LYS A 9 79.93 4.20 12.80
N ALA A 10 79.94 5.31 12.07
CA ALA A 10 80.06 5.34 10.61
C ALA A 10 81.43 4.84 10.14
N GLU A 11 82.51 5.19 10.84
CA GLU A 11 83.85 4.68 10.56
C GLU A 11 83.91 3.17 10.77
N LYS A 12 83.39 2.65 11.89
CA LYS A 12 83.33 1.21 12.18
C LYS A 12 82.55 0.44 11.10
N LEU A 13 81.41 0.96 10.64
CA LEU A 13 80.61 0.38 9.55
C LEU A 13 81.34 0.41 8.21
N ALA A 14 81.96 1.55 7.86
CA ALA A 14 82.73 1.70 6.63
C ALA A 14 83.95 0.77 6.60
N ARG A 15 84.66 0.64 7.74
CA ARG A 15 85.78 -0.31 7.91
C ARG A 15 85.31 -1.75 7.74
N GLY A 16 84.20 -2.13 8.38
CA GLY A 16 83.62 -3.46 8.24
C GLY A 16 83.24 -3.80 6.80
N ALA A 17 82.60 -2.88 6.09
CA ALA A 17 82.24 -3.03 4.68
C ALA A 17 83.48 -3.11 3.77
N ALA A 18 84.47 -2.26 4.00
CA ALA A 18 85.73 -2.26 3.25
C ALA A 18 86.51 -3.57 3.46
N LEU A 19 86.58 -4.09 4.69
CA LEU A 19 87.23 -5.37 5.00
C LEU A 19 86.52 -6.55 4.32
N LYS A 20 85.19 -6.58 4.34
CA LYS A 20 84.38 -7.63 3.71
C LYS A 20 84.48 -7.62 2.19
N TRP A 21 84.61 -6.43 1.60
CA TRP A 21 84.84 -6.27 0.17
C TRP A 21 86.28 -6.64 -0.20
N ALA A 22 87.27 -6.19 0.57
CA ALA A 22 88.68 -6.48 0.35
C ALA A 22 88.99 -7.98 0.45
N SER A 23 88.37 -8.70 1.40
CA SER A 23 88.51 -10.16 1.50
C SER A 23 87.92 -10.91 0.30
N GLY A 24 86.86 -10.37 -0.33
CA GLY A 24 86.26 -10.95 -1.54
C GLY A 24 87.04 -10.65 -2.83
N VAL A 25 87.76 -9.53 -2.89
CA VAL A 25 88.48 -9.09 -4.10
C VAL A 25 89.95 -9.53 -4.09
N PHE A 26 90.60 -9.53 -2.92
CA PHE A 26 92.02 -9.87 -2.75
C PHE A 26 92.21 -11.22 -2.01
N TYR A 27 91.47 -12.24 -2.42
CA TYR A 27 91.46 -13.56 -1.76
C TYR A 27 92.67 -14.46 -2.09
N CYS A 28 93.50 -14.10 -3.08
CA CYS A 28 94.74 -14.80 -3.46
C CYS A 28 95.84 -13.79 -3.83
N PRO A 29 97.14 -14.11 -3.63
CA PRO A 29 98.25 -13.15 -3.76
C PRO A 29 98.37 -12.47 -5.12
N GLU A 30 98.10 -13.20 -6.21
CA GLU A 30 98.17 -12.71 -7.60
C GLU A 30 97.18 -11.56 -7.87
N LYS A 31 96.05 -11.51 -7.15
CA LYS A 31 95.03 -10.47 -7.30
C LYS A 31 95.44 -9.13 -6.65
N LEU A 32 96.54 -9.10 -5.88
CA LEU A 32 97.08 -7.87 -5.27
C LEU A 32 97.80 -6.97 -6.27
N GLU A 33 98.16 -7.45 -7.46
CA GLU A 33 98.78 -6.59 -8.50
C GLU A 33 97.86 -5.42 -8.89
N GLY A 34 96.54 -5.58 -8.79
CA GLY A 34 95.55 -4.53 -9.03
C GLY A 34 95.34 -3.53 -7.88
N LEU A 35 95.98 -3.73 -6.72
CA LEU A 35 95.77 -2.90 -5.52
C LEU A 35 96.17 -1.43 -5.76
N GLY A 36 97.24 -1.19 -6.52
CA GLY A 36 97.70 0.16 -6.85
C GLY A 36 96.69 0.95 -7.69
N GLN A 37 96.06 0.30 -8.66
CA GLN A 37 95.02 0.91 -9.51
C GLN A 37 93.74 1.19 -8.70
N TYR A 38 93.34 0.27 -7.82
CA TYR A 38 92.20 0.51 -6.91
C TYR A 38 92.48 1.61 -5.91
N ARG A 39 93.68 1.67 -5.32
CA ARG A 39 94.08 2.75 -4.43
C ARG A 39 94.01 4.09 -5.16
N SER A 40 94.55 4.17 -6.38
CA SER A 40 94.50 5.37 -7.21
C SER A 40 93.06 5.81 -7.50
N ARG A 41 92.20 4.86 -7.89
CA ARG A 41 90.77 5.10 -8.14
C ARG A 41 90.06 5.62 -6.90
N GLU A 42 90.30 5.05 -5.73
CA GLU A 42 89.60 5.47 -4.51
C GLU A 42 90.15 6.78 -3.94
N THR A 43 91.45 7.06 -4.11
CA THR A 43 91.98 8.41 -3.86
C THR A 43 91.35 9.45 -4.78
N GLN A 44 91.16 9.13 -6.07
CA GLN A 44 90.53 10.06 -7.02
C GLN A 44 89.04 10.26 -6.73
N ARG A 45 88.34 9.21 -6.31
CA ARG A 45 86.95 9.30 -5.85
C ARG A 45 86.84 10.13 -4.56
N ASN A 46 87.71 9.90 -3.58
CA ASN A 46 87.73 10.69 -2.34
C ASN A 46 88.08 12.17 -2.61
N SER A 47 89.04 12.46 -3.49
CA SER A 47 89.35 13.85 -3.86
C SER A 47 88.17 14.53 -4.56
N SER A 48 87.43 13.81 -5.42
CA SER A 48 86.21 14.33 -6.07
C SER A 48 85.07 14.56 -5.07
N ILE A 49 84.89 13.66 -4.11
CA ILE A 49 83.89 13.82 -3.05
C ILE A 49 84.25 15.01 -2.15
N GLN A 50 85.52 15.14 -1.75
CA GLN A 50 85.98 16.28 -0.96
C GLN A 50 85.85 17.61 -1.71
N SER A 51 86.17 17.66 -3.01
CA SER A 51 86.02 18.90 -3.78
C SER A 51 84.55 19.30 -3.92
N ARG A 52 83.64 18.33 -4.11
CA ARG A 52 82.20 18.58 -4.10
C ARG A 52 81.72 19.06 -2.74
N LEU A 53 82.08 18.39 -1.65
CA LEU A 53 81.73 18.81 -0.28
C LEU A 53 82.23 20.22 0.01
N LYS A 54 83.48 20.55 -0.35
CA LYS A 54 84.04 21.88 -0.15
C LYS A 54 83.26 22.94 -0.93
N SER A 55 82.92 22.66 -2.18
CA SER A 55 82.10 23.57 -3.01
C SER A 55 80.69 23.75 -2.44
N THR A 56 80.04 22.66 -1.99
CA THR A 56 78.70 22.74 -1.40
C THR A 56 78.70 23.51 -0.07
N VAL A 57 79.67 23.23 0.81
CA VAL A 57 79.80 23.93 2.09
C VAL A 57 80.13 25.40 1.88
N GLN A 58 81.01 25.72 0.93
CA GLN A 58 81.33 27.10 0.57
C GLN A 58 80.09 27.85 0.07
N SER A 59 79.32 27.25 -0.85
CA SER A 59 78.07 27.83 -1.34
C SER A 59 77.04 28.04 -0.22
N TYR A 60 76.93 27.10 0.72
CA TYR A 60 76.05 27.25 1.89
C TYR A 60 76.50 28.39 2.81
N LEU A 61 77.79 28.48 3.11
CA LEU A 61 78.34 29.54 3.97
C LEU A 61 78.24 30.91 3.31
N GLU A 62 78.49 31.02 2.02
CA GLU A 62 78.29 32.25 1.24
C GLU A 62 76.81 32.66 1.23
N GLY A 63 75.88 31.70 1.05
CA GLY A 63 74.45 31.94 1.13
C GLY A 63 74.01 32.45 2.51
N VAL A 64 74.50 31.83 3.59
CA VAL A 64 74.21 32.25 4.98
C VAL A 64 74.81 33.62 5.29
N SER A 65 76.05 33.87 4.86
CA SER A 65 76.71 35.18 5.05
C SER A 65 75.95 36.29 4.34
N THR A 66 75.59 36.07 3.07
CA THR A 66 74.82 37.03 2.27
C THR A 66 73.45 37.27 2.90
N GLY A 67 72.78 36.22 3.38
CA GLY A 67 71.50 36.34 4.09
C GLY A 67 71.60 37.14 5.38
N LEU A 68 72.66 36.95 6.17
CA LEU A 68 72.91 37.73 7.39
C LEU A 68 73.22 39.20 7.10
N GLU A 69 73.98 39.49 6.04
CA GLU A 69 74.26 40.87 5.61
C GLU A 69 72.99 41.57 5.13
N GLN A 70 72.16 40.89 4.33
CA GLN A 70 70.86 41.40 3.91
C GLN A 70 69.94 41.67 5.11
N LEU A 71 69.90 40.76 6.10
CA LEU A 71 69.11 40.94 7.31
C LEU A 71 69.60 42.14 8.14
N ARG A 72 70.92 42.32 8.27
CA ARG A 72 71.51 43.49 8.95
C ARG A 72 71.29 44.79 8.18
N SER A 73 71.20 44.77 6.86
CA SER A 73 70.82 45.94 6.05
C SER A 73 69.36 46.28 6.28
N ALA A 74 68.47 45.30 6.12
CA ALA A 74 67.03 45.47 6.32
C ALA A 74 66.70 45.98 7.73
N SER A 75 67.36 45.46 8.77
CA SER A 75 67.16 45.95 10.14
C SER A 75 67.57 47.41 10.31
N ARG A 76 68.68 47.85 9.69
CA ARG A 76 69.11 49.26 9.74
C ARG A 76 68.17 50.15 8.94
N GLU A 77 67.73 49.71 7.77
CA GLU A 77 66.77 50.43 6.94
C GLU A 77 65.42 50.59 7.65
N VAL A 78 64.89 49.52 8.26
CA VAL A 78 63.65 49.59 9.05
C VAL A 78 63.80 50.55 10.24
N GLN A 79 64.94 50.54 10.91
CA GLN A 79 65.18 51.44 12.04
C GLN A 79 65.24 52.90 11.59
N SER A 80 65.92 53.19 10.47
CA SER A 80 65.91 54.51 9.81
C SER A 80 64.48 54.93 9.42
N VAL A 81 63.72 54.04 8.78
CA VAL A 81 62.33 54.31 8.37
C VAL A 81 61.43 54.58 9.57
N CYS A 82 61.62 53.87 10.68
CA CYS A 82 60.89 54.13 11.93
C CYS A 82 61.23 55.50 12.52
N GLU A 83 62.51 55.89 12.50
CA GLU A 83 62.95 57.22 12.94
C GLU A 83 62.39 58.32 12.04
N ASP A 84 62.47 58.14 10.71
CA ASP A 84 61.93 59.04 9.70
C ASP A 84 60.39 59.17 9.81
N LEU A 85 59.67 58.06 10.02
CA LEU A 85 58.22 58.06 10.26
C LEU A 85 57.87 58.72 11.59
N GLY A 86 58.70 58.53 12.63
CA GLY A 86 58.56 59.21 13.91
C GLY A 86 58.72 60.73 13.74
N ALA A 87 59.77 61.16 13.05
CA ALA A 87 60.02 62.56 12.74
C ALA A 87 58.91 63.16 11.86
N ALA A 88 58.44 62.44 10.85
CA ALA A 88 57.32 62.85 10.00
C ALA A 88 56.02 62.96 10.80
N ARG A 89 55.74 62.03 11.72
CA ARG A 89 54.58 62.09 12.61
C ARG A 89 54.65 63.31 13.54
N TRP A 90 55.81 63.60 14.12
CA TRP A 90 56.00 64.80 14.95
C TRP A 90 55.87 66.08 14.14
N ALA A 91 56.45 66.14 12.94
CA ALA A 91 56.28 67.27 12.02
C ALA A 91 54.80 67.47 11.62
N LEU A 92 54.06 66.38 11.39
CA LEU A 92 52.62 66.41 11.10
C LEU A 92 51.82 66.91 12.31
N LEU A 93 52.15 66.48 13.54
CA LEU A 93 51.52 66.97 14.76
C LEU A 93 51.85 68.45 15.05
N ASP A 94 53.09 68.89 14.85
CA ASP A 94 53.48 70.32 14.97
C ASP A 94 52.81 71.18 13.89
N SER A 95 52.60 70.62 12.70
CA SER A 95 51.83 71.28 11.64
C SER A 95 50.32 71.27 11.87
N ALA A 96 49.77 70.40 12.73
CA ALA A 96 48.33 70.36 13.06
C ALA A 96 47.84 71.68 13.67
N ASP A 97 48.65 72.31 14.51
CA ASP A 97 48.35 73.64 15.05
C ASP A 97 48.44 74.73 13.96
N ARG A 98 49.33 74.58 12.97
CA ARG A 98 49.42 75.49 11.81
C ARG A 98 48.26 75.28 10.81
N PHE A 99 47.69 74.08 10.73
CA PHE A 99 46.53 73.76 9.90
C PHE A 99 45.22 74.38 10.40
N GLN A 100 45.17 74.93 11.63
CA GLN A 100 44.02 75.75 12.06
C GLN A 100 43.84 76.99 11.16
N GLY A 101 44.93 77.61 10.69
CA GLY A 101 44.86 78.73 9.73
C GLY A 101 44.34 78.33 8.34
N LEU A 102 44.37 77.04 8.00
CA LEU A 102 43.88 76.48 6.73
C LEU A 102 42.41 76.03 6.80
N GLN A 103 41.72 76.25 7.94
CA GLN A 103 40.28 76.00 8.03
C GLN A 103 39.48 76.79 6.99
N GLN A 104 39.86 78.04 6.73
CA GLN A 104 39.23 78.85 5.67
C GLN A 104 39.45 78.26 4.27
N MET A 105 40.63 77.71 4.00
CA MET A 105 40.92 77.06 2.72
C MET A 105 40.19 75.72 2.58
N ARG A 106 40.00 74.96 3.67
CA ARG A 106 39.17 73.76 3.69
C ARG A 106 37.69 74.08 3.47
N ALA A 107 37.19 75.15 4.08
CA ALA A 107 35.83 75.64 3.84
C ALA A 107 35.64 76.07 2.37
N LEU A 108 36.57 76.85 1.82
CA LEU A 108 36.58 77.23 0.40
C LEU A 108 36.69 76.02 -0.53
N MET A 109 37.50 75.02 -0.19
CA MET A 109 37.62 73.79 -0.98
C MET A 109 36.33 72.97 -0.92
N ALA A 110 35.65 72.93 0.24
CA ALA A 110 34.35 72.30 0.36
C ALA A 110 33.27 73.01 -0.48
N GLU A 111 33.24 74.35 -0.47
CA GLU A 111 32.38 75.15 -1.35
C GLU A 111 32.70 74.94 -2.82
N HIS A 112 33.98 74.90 -3.19
CA HIS A 112 34.41 74.66 -4.56
C HIS A 112 34.01 73.26 -5.05
N VAL A 113 34.20 72.22 -4.22
CA VAL A 113 33.77 70.85 -4.53
C VAL A 113 32.26 70.77 -4.65
N GLN A 114 31.50 71.47 -3.80
CA GLN A 114 30.04 71.54 -3.90
C GLN A 114 29.59 72.21 -5.21
N LEU A 115 30.16 73.37 -5.54
CA LEU A 115 29.87 74.09 -6.77
C LEU A 115 30.25 73.25 -8.00
N ALA A 116 31.39 72.55 -7.97
CA ALA A 116 31.80 71.65 -9.03
C ALA A 116 30.83 70.47 -9.20
N SER A 117 30.34 69.86 -8.11
CA SER A 117 29.33 68.81 -8.19
C SER A 117 28.00 69.33 -8.76
N VAL A 118 27.60 70.55 -8.40
CA VAL A 118 26.39 71.19 -8.95
C VAL A 118 26.55 71.45 -10.44
N VAL A 119 27.69 72.00 -10.88
CA VAL A 119 27.96 72.27 -12.31
C VAL A 119 27.94 70.98 -13.14
N GLN A 120 28.39 69.85 -12.59
CA GLN A 120 28.34 68.56 -13.28
C GLN A 120 26.92 67.95 -13.33
N VAL A 121 26.15 68.07 -12.24
CA VAL A 121 24.82 67.44 -12.09
C VAL A 121 23.71 68.27 -12.74
N LEU A 122 23.85 69.60 -12.79
CA LEU A 122 22.80 70.52 -13.24
C LEU A 122 22.35 70.29 -14.70
N PRO A 123 23.23 70.05 -15.70
CA PRO A 123 22.80 69.73 -17.06
C PRO A 123 21.97 68.44 -17.12
N GLN A 124 22.34 67.43 -16.31
CA GLN A 124 21.62 66.16 -16.25
C GLN A 124 20.22 66.34 -15.65
N LEU A 125 20.09 67.16 -14.60
CA LEU A 125 18.80 67.49 -14.01
C LEU A 125 17.85 68.14 -15.02
N PHE A 126 18.30 69.10 -15.82
CA PHE A 126 17.44 69.72 -16.83
C PHE A 126 16.96 68.76 -17.93
N SER A 127 17.70 67.68 -18.19
CA SER A 127 17.33 66.66 -19.18
C SER A 127 16.34 65.60 -18.66
N VAL A 128 16.06 65.52 -17.36
CA VAL A 128 15.28 64.41 -16.76
C VAL A 128 13.90 64.23 -17.39
N HIS A 129 13.16 65.32 -17.65
CA HIS A 129 11.83 65.23 -18.26
C HIS A 129 11.87 64.79 -19.73
N GLU A 130 12.90 65.17 -20.48
CA GLU A 130 13.10 64.73 -21.86
C GLU A 130 13.45 63.24 -21.89
N VAL A 131 14.34 62.79 -20.99
CA VAL A 131 14.70 61.38 -20.85
C VAL A 131 13.48 60.55 -20.42
N PHE A 132 12.64 61.00 -19.49
CA PHE A 132 11.38 60.30 -19.15
C PHE A 132 10.47 60.09 -20.35
N ALA A 133 10.27 61.13 -21.17
CA ALA A 133 9.44 61.02 -22.37
C ALA A 133 10.04 60.06 -23.39
N HIS A 134 11.37 60.07 -23.56
CA HIS A 134 12.08 59.17 -24.44
C HIS A 134 12.04 57.71 -23.94
N THR A 135 12.32 57.46 -22.66
CA THR A 135 12.22 56.13 -22.03
C THR A 135 10.81 55.54 -22.19
N LEU A 136 9.75 56.35 -22.06
CA LEU A 136 8.37 55.91 -22.34
C LEU A 136 8.17 55.46 -23.79
N GLN A 137 8.78 56.16 -24.77
CA GLN A 137 8.71 55.77 -26.19
C GLN A 137 9.47 54.47 -26.44
N LEU A 138 10.65 54.31 -25.85
CA LEU A 138 11.44 53.08 -25.93
C LEU A 138 10.68 51.88 -25.35
N LEU A 139 10.03 52.05 -24.19
CA LEU A 139 9.18 51.03 -23.58
C LEU A 139 7.99 50.67 -24.48
N ARG A 140 7.36 51.64 -25.15
CA ARG A 140 6.29 51.37 -26.13
C ARG A 140 6.81 50.61 -27.35
N GLY A 141 8.06 50.84 -27.74
CA GLY A 141 8.74 50.16 -28.84
C GLY A 141 9.40 48.82 -28.49
N GLN A 142 9.23 48.31 -27.26
CA GLN A 142 9.91 47.11 -26.73
C GLN A 142 11.45 47.15 -26.81
N GLN A 143 12.04 48.34 -26.83
CA GLN A 143 13.49 48.55 -26.74
C GLN A 143 13.93 48.54 -25.28
N LEU A 144 13.86 47.36 -24.66
CA LEU A 144 13.97 47.19 -23.21
C LEU A 144 15.37 47.52 -22.66
N LEU A 145 16.44 47.26 -23.42
CA LEU A 145 17.81 47.50 -22.96
C LEU A 145 18.11 48.99 -22.90
N GLU A 146 17.73 49.72 -23.94
CA GLU A 146 17.89 51.17 -24.02
C GLU A 146 17.03 51.86 -22.97
N ALA A 147 15.77 51.42 -22.82
CA ALA A 147 14.88 51.92 -21.78
C ALA A 147 15.43 51.66 -20.37
N HIS A 148 15.97 50.46 -20.12
CA HIS A 148 16.60 50.10 -18.85
C HIS A 148 17.83 50.95 -18.56
N ALA A 149 18.70 51.18 -19.55
CA ALA A 149 19.90 51.99 -19.38
C ALA A 149 19.58 53.45 -19.00
N GLU A 150 18.59 54.06 -19.66
CA GLU A 150 18.12 55.40 -19.30
C GLU A 150 17.51 55.44 -17.90
N LEU A 151 16.71 54.43 -17.56
CA LEU A 151 16.11 54.30 -16.23
C LEU A 151 17.17 54.17 -15.13
N THR A 152 18.18 53.30 -15.32
CA THR A 152 19.30 53.15 -14.38
C THR A 152 20.10 54.45 -14.24
N MET A 153 20.34 55.18 -15.33
CA MET A 153 21.04 56.48 -15.27
C MET A 153 20.28 57.47 -14.39
N MET A 154 18.95 57.55 -14.57
CA MET A 154 18.11 58.45 -13.81
C MET A 154 17.93 58.01 -12.35
N GLU A 155 17.80 56.71 -12.08
CA GLU A 155 17.84 56.15 -10.72
C GLU A 155 19.16 56.49 -10.03
N HIS A 156 20.30 56.30 -10.71
CA HIS A 156 21.61 56.61 -10.16
C HIS A 156 21.77 58.11 -9.85
N LEU A 157 21.25 58.99 -10.72
CA LEU A 157 21.23 60.44 -10.48
C LEU A 157 20.44 60.79 -9.21
N ARG A 158 19.21 60.27 -9.09
CA ARG A 158 18.37 60.45 -7.90
C ARG A 158 19.06 59.92 -6.65
N ASP A 159 19.60 58.71 -6.71
CA ASP A 159 20.17 57.99 -5.58
C ASP A 159 21.46 58.65 -5.09
N ASN A 160 22.29 59.18 -6.00
CA ASN A 160 23.46 59.99 -5.65
C ASN A 160 23.07 61.27 -4.90
N ILE A 161 22.02 61.97 -5.37
CA ILE A 161 21.52 63.17 -4.69
C ILE A 161 21.01 62.81 -3.30
N LEU A 162 20.20 61.76 -3.17
CA LEU A 162 19.67 61.30 -1.89
C LEU A 162 20.77 60.84 -0.93
N SER A 163 21.77 60.11 -1.42
CA SER A 163 22.93 59.69 -0.61
C SER A 163 23.72 60.89 -0.08
N GLN A 164 23.95 61.91 -0.90
CA GLN A 164 24.62 63.14 -0.47
C GLN A 164 23.80 63.94 0.55
N LEU A 165 22.47 63.98 0.41
CA LEU A 165 21.58 64.60 1.40
C LEU A 165 21.61 63.83 2.73
N HIS A 166 21.58 62.50 2.66
CA HIS A 166 21.63 61.61 3.82
C HIS A 166 22.94 61.78 4.60
N LEU A 167 24.09 61.76 3.92
CA LEU A 167 25.41 61.97 4.54
C LEU A 167 25.55 63.35 5.21
N ARG A 168 24.73 64.34 4.81
CA ARG A 168 24.71 65.70 5.36
C ARG A 168 23.58 65.93 6.37
N GLY A 169 22.74 64.93 6.65
CA GLY A 169 21.61 65.04 7.58
C GLY A 169 20.50 66.01 7.12
N LEU A 170 20.36 66.25 5.81
CA LEU A 170 19.42 67.21 5.22
C LEU A 170 18.09 66.55 4.80
N SER A 171 17.46 65.82 5.70
CA SER A 171 16.29 64.98 5.37
C SER A 171 15.02 65.74 4.98
N SER A 172 14.93 67.04 5.27
CA SER A 172 13.79 67.87 4.81
C SER A 172 13.75 68.08 3.29
N ALA A 173 14.89 67.95 2.60
CA ALA A 173 15.00 68.13 1.14
C ALA A 173 14.73 66.83 0.35
N GLU A 174 14.73 65.67 1.02
CA GLU A 174 14.50 64.36 0.39
C GLU A 174 13.14 64.30 -0.31
N ALA A 175 12.09 64.84 0.33
CA ALA A 175 10.73 64.85 -0.24
C ALA A 175 10.63 65.62 -1.57
N THR A 176 11.37 66.73 -1.71
CA THR A 176 11.40 67.52 -2.95
C THR A 176 12.09 66.76 -4.08
N VAL A 177 13.19 66.06 -3.77
CA VAL A 177 13.90 65.22 -4.75
C VAL A 177 13.00 64.07 -5.21
N LEU A 178 12.35 63.37 -4.28
CA LEU A 178 11.44 62.28 -4.63
C LEU A 178 10.25 62.75 -5.47
N SER A 179 9.71 63.93 -5.17
CA SER A 179 8.64 64.52 -5.99
C SER A 179 9.10 64.89 -7.40
N TYR A 180 10.32 65.41 -7.55
CA TYR A 180 10.89 65.75 -8.87
C TYR A 180 11.10 64.51 -9.73
N PHE A 181 11.56 63.42 -9.11
CA PHE A 181 11.78 62.13 -9.75
C PHE A 181 10.56 61.19 -9.70
N GLY A 182 9.36 61.68 -9.39
CA GLY A 182 8.16 60.84 -9.20
C GLY A 182 7.83 59.94 -10.40
N GLY A 183 8.10 60.40 -11.62
CA GLY A 183 7.90 59.62 -12.86
C GLY A 183 8.76 58.35 -12.96
N LEU A 184 9.86 58.25 -12.20
CA LEU A 184 10.70 57.03 -12.19
C LEU A 184 9.96 55.81 -11.70
N GLN A 185 9.08 55.97 -10.70
CA GLN A 185 8.34 54.84 -10.16
C GLN A 185 7.42 54.24 -11.22
N GLU A 186 6.67 55.08 -11.92
CA GLU A 186 5.76 54.65 -13.00
C GLU A 186 6.52 53.97 -14.15
N LEU A 187 7.68 54.50 -14.53
CA LEU A 187 8.54 53.90 -15.56
C LEU A 187 9.07 52.53 -15.14
N ASN A 188 9.51 52.41 -13.89
CA ASN A 188 10.03 51.16 -13.34
C ASN A 188 8.93 50.11 -13.22
N GLU A 189 7.72 50.49 -12.81
CA GLU A 189 6.55 49.61 -12.80
C GLU A 189 6.14 49.20 -14.22
N SER A 190 6.21 50.11 -15.20
CA SER A 190 5.94 49.81 -16.60
C SER A 190 6.95 48.82 -17.20
N LEU A 191 8.25 49.03 -16.96
CA LEU A 191 9.30 48.10 -17.36
C LEU A 191 9.09 46.74 -16.69
N ALA A 192 8.88 46.71 -15.37
CA ALA A 192 8.65 45.48 -14.63
C ALA A 192 7.44 44.70 -15.19
N LYS A 193 6.33 45.39 -15.50
CA LYS A 193 5.16 44.76 -16.13
C LYS A 193 5.51 44.08 -17.45
N GLN A 194 6.25 44.75 -18.35
CA GLN A 194 6.68 44.15 -19.60
C GLN A 194 7.60 42.95 -19.40
N LEU A 195 8.52 43.01 -18.42
CA LEU A 195 9.37 41.88 -18.06
C LEU A 195 8.52 40.68 -17.61
N TRP A 196 7.48 40.89 -16.79
CA TRP A 196 6.60 39.82 -16.34
C TRP A 196 5.73 39.25 -17.45
N ASP A 197 5.25 40.07 -18.38
CA ASP A 197 4.52 39.61 -19.57
C ASP A 197 5.40 38.74 -20.47
N ILE A 198 6.69 39.08 -20.60
CA ILE A 198 7.71 38.29 -21.31
C ILE A 198 8.00 36.98 -20.60
N VAL A 199 8.22 37.02 -19.28
CA VAL A 199 8.47 35.80 -18.48
C VAL A 199 7.25 34.87 -18.49
N GLY A 200 6.03 35.42 -18.42
CA GLY A 200 4.80 34.66 -18.56
C GLY A 200 4.57 34.09 -19.97
N SER A 201 5.24 34.64 -20.98
CA SER A 201 5.24 34.10 -22.35
C SER A 201 6.49 33.26 -22.66
N SER A 202 7.28 32.89 -21.65
CA SER A 202 8.62 32.31 -21.82
C SER A 202 8.65 31.05 -22.71
N LEU A 203 7.74 30.10 -22.51
CA LEU A 203 7.68 28.86 -23.31
C LEU A 203 7.43 29.11 -24.81
N ARG A 204 6.66 30.15 -25.15
CA ARG A 204 6.43 30.57 -26.55
C ARG A 204 7.64 31.33 -27.08
N LEU A 205 8.12 32.32 -26.31
CA LEU A 205 9.21 33.19 -26.74
C LEU A 205 10.51 32.43 -26.94
N VAL A 206 10.84 31.47 -26.10
CA VAL A 206 12.04 30.65 -26.27
C VAL A 206 12.02 29.84 -27.59
N ARG A 207 10.84 29.55 -28.16
CA ARG A 207 10.69 28.89 -29.47
C ARG A 207 10.70 29.89 -30.64
N GLU A 208 10.04 31.03 -30.49
CA GLU A 208 9.79 31.99 -31.57
C GLU A 208 10.80 33.14 -31.62
N ASP A 209 11.11 33.73 -30.46
CA ASP A 209 12.02 34.86 -30.29
C ASP A 209 12.79 34.76 -28.95
N PRO A 210 13.86 33.94 -28.90
CA PRO A 210 14.64 33.77 -27.68
C PRO A 210 15.40 35.04 -27.28
N VAL A 211 15.63 35.98 -28.21
CA VAL A 211 16.38 37.21 -27.95
C VAL A 211 15.64 38.12 -26.99
N LEU A 212 14.32 38.26 -27.16
CA LEU A 212 13.48 39.05 -26.26
C LEU A 212 13.47 38.47 -24.83
N PHE A 213 13.36 37.14 -24.70
CA PHE A 213 13.39 36.48 -23.40
C PHE A 213 14.75 36.62 -22.71
N VAL A 214 15.86 36.39 -23.42
CA VAL A 214 17.22 36.58 -22.90
C VAL A 214 17.45 38.04 -22.49
N THR A 215 16.90 39.00 -23.25
CA THR A 215 16.97 40.43 -22.91
C THR A 215 16.32 40.72 -21.56
N ALA A 216 15.11 40.19 -21.31
CA ALA A 216 14.45 40.33 -20.02
C ALA A 216 15.26 39.71 -18.87
N VAL A 217 15.81 38.50 -19.07
CA VAL A 217 16.64 37.81 -18.06
C VAL A 217 17.92 38.59 -17.76
N ARG A 218 18.56 39.19 -18.78
CA ARG A 218 19.74 40.04 -18.60
C ARG A 218 19.45 41.29 -17.79
N ILE A 219 18.31 41.92 -18.00
CA ILE A 219 17.87 43.08 -17.21
C ILE A 219 17.68 42.67 -15.75
N ILE A 220 17.01 41.54 -15.50
CA ILE A 220 16.79 41.01 -14.14
C ILE A 220 18.13 40.75 -13.43
N GLU A 221 19.06 40.04 -14.08
CA GLU A 221 20.38 39.75 -13.49
C GLU A 221 21.22 41.01 -13.27
N ARG A 222 21.07 42.01 -14.14
CA ARG A 222 21.74 43.30 -13.96
C ARG A 222 21.25 44.02 -12.71
N GLU A 223 19.94 44.02 -12.48
CA GLU A 223 19.32 44.66 -11.33
C GLU A 223 19.64 43.94 -10.02
N GLU A 224 19.64 42.61 -10.02
CA GLU A 224 20.07 41.80 -8.86
C GLU A 224 21.54 42.06 -8.51
N LYS A 225 22.42 42.18 -9.51
CA LYS A 225 23.82 42.52 -9.27
C LYS A 225 23.99 43.92 -8.67
N ILE A 226 23.15 44.88 -9.06
CA ILE A 226 23.12 46.22 -8.46
C ILE A 226 22.68 46.10 -6.99
N ASP A 227 21.62 45.34 -6.72
CA ASP A 227 21.11 45.10 -5.36
C ASP A 227 22.18 44.45 -4.47
N ASP A 228 22.86 43.41 -4.94
CA ASP A 228 23.94 42.72 -4.22
C ASP A 228 25.09 43.68 -3.85
N THR A 229 25.48 44.54 -4.80
CA THR A 229 26.55 45.53 -4.58
C THR A 229 26.13 46.56 -3.52
N LEU A 230 24.90 47.05 -3.60
CA LEU A 230 24.36 48.03 -2.63
C LEU A 230 24.25 47.43 -1.23
N LEU A 231 23.81 46.18 -1.11
CA LEU A 231 23.67 45.51 0.19
C LEU A 231 25.01 45.25 0.89
N LEU A 232 26.10 45.10 0.13
CA LEU A 232 27.45 44.85 0.67
C LEU A 232 28.20 46.14 1.01
N GLU A 233 28.09 47.17 0.18
CA GLU A 233 29.00 48.32 0.21
C GLU A 233 28.33 49.64 0.66
N ALA A 234 27.00 49.77 0.55
CA ALA A 234 26.35 51.06 0.71
C ALA A 234 25.98 51.38 2.17
N THR A 235 26.35 52.57 2.62
CA THR A 235 25.88 53.15 3.90
C THR A 235 24.46 53.69 3.82
N PHE A 236 23.93 53.87 2.62
CA PHE A 236 22.58 54.37 2.34
C PHE A 236 21.92 53.45 1.32
N LEU A 237 20.73 52.95 1.64
CA LEU A 237 19.94 52.12 0.73
C LEU A 237 18.92 53.00 0.00
N PRO A 238 18.97 53.09 -1.34
CA PRO A 238 18.03 53.89 -2.09
C PRO A 238 16.58 53.40 -1.97
N PRO A 239 15.59 54.30 -2.15
CA PRO A 239 14.18 53.92 -2.09
C PRO A 239 13.82 52.93 -3.20
N GLY A 240 13.14 51.83 -2.84
CA GLY A 240 12.74 50.77 -3.76
C GLY A 240 13.81 49.70 -4.01
N ARG A 241 14.92 49.71 -3.26
CA ARG A 241 15.97 48.68 -3.27
C ARG A 241 15.95 47.86 -1.96
N PRO A 242 16.29 46.55 -1.99
CA PRO A 242 16.48 45.72 -3.18
C PRO A 242 15.15 45.50 -3.93
N LYS A 243 15.21 45.35 -5.25
CA LYS A 243 14.04 45.11 -6.11
C LYS A 243 13.59 43.64 -6.08
N GLY A 244 14.51 42.69 -5.87
CA GLY A 244 14.18 41.25 -5.73
C GLY A 244 13.54 40.63 -6.97
N TRP A 245 13.91 41.10 -8.16
CA TRP A 245 13.32 40.71 -9.43
C TRP A 245 13.57 39.24 -9.80
N ARG A 246 14.64 38.62 -9.30
CA ARG A 246 14.88 37.17 -9.48
C ARG A 246 13.84 36.33 -8.75
N GLN A 247 13.44 36.73 -7.54
CA GLN A 247 12.37 36.04 -6.82
C GLN A 247 11.04 36.19 -7.57
N LYS A 248 10.77 37.40 -8.08
CA LYS A 248 9.55 37.65 -8.86
C LYS A 248 9.54 36.91 -10.20
N PHE A 249 10.69 36.75 -10.86
CA PHE A 249 10.84 35.90 -12.05
C PHE A 249 10.36 34.47 -11.80
N PHE A 250 10.85 33.83 -10.74
CA PHE A 250 10.43 32.47 -10.39
C PHE A 250 8.94 32.41 -10.03
N HIS A 251 8.42 33.42 -9.33
CA HIS A 251 7.00 33.51 -9.00
C HIS A 251 6.12 33.55 -10.25
N VAL A 252 6.41 34.47 -11.19
CA VAL A 252 5.65 34.64 -12.44
C VAL A 252 5.71 33.35 -13.28
N LEU A 253 6.88 32.72 -13.35
CA LEU A 253 7.03 31.45 -14.07
C LEU A 253 6.14 30.35 -13.46
N ARG A 254 6.12 30.23 -12.12
CA ARG A 254 5.27 29.25 -11.43
C ARG A 254 3.79 29.52 -11.65
N GLU A 255 3.36 30.78 -11.50
CA GLU A 255 1.97 31.19 -11.74
C GLU A 255 1.53 30.89 -13.17
N THR A 256 2.41 31.10 -14.15
CA THR A 256 2.12 30.83 -15.56
C THR A 256 1.92 29.33 -15.80
N ILE A 257 2.80 28.49 -15.27
CA ILE A 257 2.70 27.02 -15.39
C ILE A 257 1.36 26.53 -14.79
N VAL A 258 1.05 26.99 -13.58
CA VAL A 258 -0.19 26.62 -12.87
C VAL A 258 -1.43 27.16 -13.59
N GLY A 259 -1.41 28.42 -14.01
CA GLY A 259 -2.54 29.08 -14.67
C GLY A 259 -2.90 28.49 -16.03
N THR A 260 -1.91 28.03 -16.80
CA THR A 260 -2.12 27.54 -18.17
C THR A 260 -2.87 26.20 -18.21
N HIS A 261 -2.51 25.26 -17.34
CA HIS A 261 -3.01 23.88 -17.42
C HIS A 261 -3.98 23.50 -16.32
N PHE A 262 -3.90 24.15 -15.15
CA PHE A 262 -4.58 23.68 -13.93
C PHE A 262 -5.74 24.57 -13.47
N GLN A 263 -5.79 25.84 -13.92
CA GLN A 263 -6.88 26.76 -13.56
C GLN A 263 -8.06 26.75 -14.55
N ALA A 264 -7.83 26.35 -15.81
CA ALA A 264 -8.83 26.43 -16.88
C ALA A 264 -9.66 25.16 -17.11
N ALA A 265 -9.25 24.01 -16.56
CA ALA A 265 -9.82 22.70 -16.88
C ALA A 265 -10.60 22.09 -15.69
N ARG A 266 -11.75 22.66 -15.35
CA ARG A 266 -12.81 21.96 -14.59
C ARG A 266 -13.77 21.24 -15.54
N THR A 267 -13.23 20.47 -16.48
CA THR A 267 -14.03 19.77 -17.48
C THR A 267 -14.29 18.34 -17.04
N ASP A 268 -15.56 18.05 -16.76
CA ASP A 268 -16.19 16.73 -16.60
C ASP A 268 -15.35 15.69 -15.85
N ALA A 269 -15.49 15.66 -14.52
CA ALA A 269 -14.93 14.63 -13.63
C ALA A 269 -15.47 13.21 -13.88
N GLU A 270 -16.21 12.99 -14.98
CA GLU A 270 -16.87 11.74 -15.31
C GLU A 270 -16.20 11.02 -16.49
N GLY A 271 -15.71 9.81 -16.22
CA GLY A 271 -15.23 8.81 -17.19
C GLY A 271 -14.38 9.34 -18.36
N PRO A 272 -14.90 9.41 -19.60
CA PRO A 272 -14.11 9.80 -20.79
C PRO A 272 -13.61 11.25 -20.77
N GLY A 273 -14.24 12.13 -19.98
CA GLY A 273 -13.79 13.51 -19.77
C GLY A 273 -12.45 13.54 -19.05
N LEU A 274 -12.40 12.86 -17.90
CA LEU A 274 -11.20 12.75 -17.08
C LEU A 274 -10.04 12.07 -17.82
N ALA A 275 -10.30 10.98 -18.56
CA ALA A 275 -9.26 10.30 -19.34
C ALA A 275 -8.63 11.23 -20.40
N ARG A 276 -9.44 12.01 -21.11
CA ARG A 276 -8.94 13.00 -22.08
C ARG A 276 -8.15 14.11 -21.40
N HIS A 277 -8.61 14.56 -20.24
CA HIS A 277 -7.93 15.59 -19.45
C HIS A 277 -6.53 15.12 -19.01
N LEU A 278 -6.44 13.93 -18.42
CA LEU A 278 -5.16 13.34 -17.98
C LEU A 278 -4.20 13.11 -19.17
N ALA A 279 -4.72 12.63 -20.31
CA ALA A 279 -3.91 12.47 -21.52
C ALA A 279 -3.43 13.82 -22.11
N ALA A 280 -4.26 14.87 -22.04
CA ALA A 280 -3.89 16.21 -22.46
C ALA A 280 -2.79 16.78 -21.56
N LEU A 281 -2.92 16.64 -20.24
CA LEU A 281 -1.89 17.02 -19.27
C LEU A 281 -0.57 16.27 -19.51
N GLN A 282 -0.63 14.95 -19.67
CA GLN A 282 0.53 14.11 -19.98
C GLN A 282 1.28 14.64 -21.20
N LYS A 283 0.57 14.88 -22.31
CA LYS A 283 1.19 15.39 -23.55
C LYS A 283 1.75 16.80 -23.39
N ALA A 284 1.01 17.69 -22.73
CA ALA A 284 1.39 19.09 -22.56
C ALA A 284 2.64 19.23 -21.68
N VAL A 285 2.64 18.60 -20.50
CA VAL A 285 3.75 18.66 -19.54
C VAL A 285 5.04 18.15 -20.16
N VAL A 286 4.99 17.00 -20.85
CA VAL A 286 6.17 16.43 -21.50
C VAL A 286 6.69 17.33 -22.62
N ALA A 287 5.80 17.88 -23.46
CA ALA A 287 6.21 18.76 -24.55
C ALA A 287 6.82 20.09 -24.06
N GLU A 288 6.30 20.63 -22.96
CA GLU A 288 6.81 21.85 -22.35
C GLU A 288 8.14 21.62 -21.63
N LEU A 289 8.28 20.54 -20.86
CA LEU A 289 9.53 20.19 -20.21
C LEU A 289 10.67 19.91 -21.21
N ARG A 290 10.37 19.31 -22.37
CA ARG A 290 11.36 19.19 -23.47
C ARG A 290 11.85 20.56 -23.94
N VAL A 291 10.94 21.52 -24.11
CA VAL A 291 11.31 22.88 -24.51
C VAL A 291 12.07 23.62 -23.42
N VAL A 292 11.74 23.39 -22.15
CA VAL A 292 12.53 23.91 -21.03
C VAL A 292 13.95 23.35 -21.08
N LYS A 293 14.08 22.03 -21.20
CA LYS A 293 15.37 21.33 -21.26
C LYS A 293 16.22 21.77 -22.46
N ASP A 294 15.66 21.69 -23.66
CA ASP A 294 16.42 21.84 -24.90
C ASP A 294 16.72 23.31 -25.23
N LEU A 295 15.79 24.21 -24.92
CA LEU A 295 15.85 25.61 -25.34
C LEU A 295 15.98 26.58 -24.16
N MET A 296 15.12 26.49 -23.14
CA MET A 296 15.07 27.51 -22.06
C MET A 296 16.31 27.51 -21.17
N VAL A 297 16.92 26.34 -20.93
CA VAL A 297 18.18 26.19 -20.20
C VAL A 297 19.31 27.01 -20.84
N GLN A 298 19.31 27.17 -22.17
CA GLN A 298 20.34 27.94 -22.88
C GLN A 298 20.12 29.46 -22.75
N CYS A 299 18.91 29.90 -22.40
CA CYS A 299 18.53 31.31 -22.32
C CYS A 299 18.72 31.93 -20.92
N VAL A 300 18.98 31.12 -19.90
CA VAL A 300 19.09 31.56 -18.50
C VAL A 300 20.41 31.13 -17.86
N PRO A 301 20.89 31.82 -16.81
CA PRO A 301 22.08 31.41 -16.09
C PRO A 301 21.95 30.01 -15.47
N ALA A 302 23.04 29.24 -15.47
CA ALA A 302 23.05 27.87 -14.92
C ALA A 302 22.63 27.78 -13.44
N HIS A 303 22.95 28.82 -12.65
CA HIS A 303 22.61 28.88 -11.22
C HIS A 303 21.10 28.99 -10.95
N TYR A 304 20.27 29.28 -11.97
CA TYR A 304 18.81 29.26 -11.82
C TYR A 304 18.24 27.84 -11.69
N ASN A 305 18.96 26.82 -12.17
CA ASN A 305 18.47 25.44 -12.25
C ASN A 305 17.03 25.37 -12.81
N ILE A 306 16.78 26.07 -13.92
CA ILE A 306 15.43 26.33 -14.42
C ILE A 306 14.64 25.05 -14.71
N LEU A 307 15.32 24.03 -15.24
CA LEU A 307 14.72 22.73 -15.50
C LEU A 307 14.24 22.07 -14.21
N GLY A 308 15.05 22.08 -13.15
CA GLY A 308 14.66 21.57 -11.84
C GLY A 308 13.48 22.35 -11.24
N VAL A 309 13.49 23.68 -11.36
CA VAL A 309 12.39 24.55 -10.88
C VAL A 309 11.09 24.25 -11.62
N CYS A 310 11.11 24.19 -12.96
CA CYS A 310 9.94 23.87 -13.77
C CYS A 310 9.42 22.46 -13.44
N THR A 311 10.30 21.47 -13.40
CA THR A 311 9.96 20.08 -13.08
C THR A 311 9.28 19.97 -11.70
N ALA A 312 9.87 20.58 -10.67
CA ALA A 312 9.26 20.60 -9.33
C ALA A 312 7.92 21.33 -9.31
N THR A 313 7.77 22.39 -10.11
CA THR A 313 6.52 23.15 -10.22
C THR A 313 5.41 22.32 -10.89
N TYR A 314 5.70 21.63 -11.99
CA TYR A 314 4.72 20.72 -12.60
C TYR A 314 4.35 19.59 -11.66
N HIS A 315 5.32 18.99 -10.96
CA HIS A 315 5.05 17.96 -9.96
C HIS A 315 4.09 18.45 -8.88
N GLN A 316 4.38 19.59 -8.25
CA GLN A 316 3.52 20.18 -7.21
C GLN A 316 2.13 20.56 -7.75
N ALA A 317 2.05 21.11 -8.97
CA ALA A 317 0.79 21.46 -9.60
C ALA A 317 -0.06 20.23 -9.92
N LEU A 318 0.55 19.15 -10.43
CA LEU A 318 -0.10 17.87 -10.67
C LEU A 318 -0.60 17.26 -9.36
N THR A 319 0.21 17.25 -8.29
CA THR A 319 -0.20 16.76 -6.96
C THR A 319 -1.42 17.52 -6.45
N GLY A 320 -1.37 18.85 -6.43
CA GLY A 320 -2.50 19.67 -6.00
C GLY A 320 -3.75 19.46 -6.85
N HIS A 321 -3.59 19.31 -8.17
CA HIS A 321 -4.70 19.06 -9.09
C HIS A 321 -5.35 17.69 -8.88
N LEU A 322 -4.57 16.63 -8.67
CA LEU A 322 -5.12 15.31 -8.35
C LEU A 322 -5.83 15.32 -6.99
N GLU A 323 -5.27 16.00 -5.99
CA GLU A 323 -5.93 16.18 -4.70
C GLU A 323 -7.27 16.90 -4.84
N ASP A 324 -7.33 17.96 -5.65
CA ASP A 324 -8.56 18.70 -5.94
C ASP A 324 -9.64 17.80 -6.56
N ILE A 325 -9.28 16.98 -7.55
CA ILE A 325 -10.21 16.01 -8.19
C ILE A 325 -10.69 14.96 -7.16
N LEU A 326 -9.78 14.44 -6.33
CA LEU A 326 -10.09 13.39 -5.35
C LEU A 326 -10.96 13.84 -4.17
N ARG A 327 -11.19 15.16 -4.02
CA ARG A 327 -12.16 15.72 -3.06
C ARG A 327 -13.61 15.51 -3.51
N GLU A 328 -13.86 15.32 -4.80
CA GLU A 328 -15.19 15.03 -5.33
C GLU A 328 -15.60 13.57 -5.10
N ASP A 329 -16.90 13.26 -5.18
CA ASP A 329 -17.37 11.86 -5.12
C ASP A 329 -17.29 11.22 -6.50
N LEU A 330 -16.16 10.56 -6.75
CA LEU A 330 -15.86 9.93 -8.03
C LEU A 330 -16.47 8.53 -8.15
N ASP A 331 -16.77 8.11 -9.38
CA ASP A 331 -17.17 6.74 -9.68
C ASP A 331 -15.98 5.77 -9.70
N LYS A 332 -16.25 4.47 -9.83
CA LYS A 332 -15.19 3.45 -9.81
C LYS A 332 -14.23 3.59 -11.00
N GLN A 333 -14.71 4.04 -12.16
CA GLN A 333 -13.89 4.21 -13.36
C GLN A 333 -12.93 5.40 -13.20
N ALA A 334 -13.40 6.54 -12.70
CA ALA A 334 -12.56 7.70 -12.44
C ALA A 334 -11.51 7.41 -11.37
N LEU A 335 -11.88 6.70 -10.29
CA LEU A 335 -10.92 6.27 -9.25
C LEU A 335 -9.86 5.31 -9.81
N PHE A 336 -10.25 4.36 -10.68
CA PHE A 336 -9.31 3.49 -11.38
C PHE A 336 -8.32 4.29 -12.22
N LEU A 337 -8.83 5.19 -13.07
CA LEU A 337 -8.01 6.01 -13.96
C LEU A 337 -7.00 6.88 -13.19
N LEU A 338 -7.41 7.47 -12.07
CA LEU A 338 -6.50 8.30 -11.25
C LEU A 338 -5.40 7.47 -10.59
N LEU A 339 -5.74 6.30 -10.05
CA LEU A 339 -4.77 5.40 -9.44
C LEU A 339 -3.79 4.85 -10.49
N GLU A 340 -4.28 4.38 -11.64
CA GLU A 340 -3.46 3.94 -12.77
C GLU A 340 -2.55 5.07 -13.25
N TRP A 341 -3.09 6.27 -13.44
CA TRP A 341 -2.32 7.39 -13.98
C TRP A 341 -1.22 7.86 -13.01
N ALA A 342 -1.54 7.99 -11.72
CA ALA A 342 -0.59 8.46 -10.72
C ALA A 342 0.50 7.43 -10.38
N LEU A 343 0.16 6.14 -10.34
CA LEU A 343 1.10 5.08 -9.94
C LEU A 343 1.87 4.51 -11.13
N CYS A 344 1.20 4.30 -12.26
CA CYS A 344 1.79 3.65 -13.43
C CYS A 344 2.25 4.67 -14.49
N VAL A 345 1.34 5.53 -14.97
CA VAL A 345 1.62 6.41 -16.13
C VAL A 345 2.63 7.51 -15.78
N TYR A 346 2.55 8.12 -14.60
CA TYR A 346 3.42 9.22 -14.20
C TYR A 346 4.92 8.86 -14.27
N HIS A 347 5.30 7.68 -13.78
CA HIS A 347 6.68 7.18 -13.80
C HIS A 347 7.06 6.48 -15.13
N SER A 348 6.09 6.28 -16.02
CA SER A 348 6.28 5.55 -17.28
C SER A 348 7.14 6.33 -18.29
N PRO A 349 7.69 5.66 -19.33
CA PRO A 349 8.34 6.32 -20.46
C PRO A 349 7.41 7.23 -21.27
N GLU A 350 6.10 7.22 -21.00
CA GLU A 350 5.14 8.07 -21.69
C GLU A 350 4.97 9.42 -21.00
N MET A 351 5.54 9.63 -19.80
CA MET A 351 5.45 10.88 -19.04
C MET A 351 6.78 11.33 -18.43
N MET A 352 6.97 11.28 -17.11
CA MET A 352 8.17 11.83 -16.47
C MET A 352 9.39 10.94 -16.68
N GLY A 353 9.21 9.65 -16.96
CA GLY A 353 10.26 8.72 -17.37
C GLY A 353 10.61 8.78 -18.86
N HIS A 354 10.11 9.77 -19.61
CA HIS A 354 10.31 9.86 -21.06
C HIS A 354 11.80 10.00 -21.42
N PRO A 355 12.30 9.28 -22.45
CA PRO A 355 13.72 9.28 -22.82
C PRO A 355 14.28 10.68 -23.10
N ASP A 356 13.50 11.55 -23.74
CA ASP A 356 13.91 12.94 -24.00
C ASP A 356 14.10 13.79 -22.72
N LEU A 357 13.58 13.39 -21.57
CA LEU A 357 13.76 14.10 -20.30
C LEU A 357 14.95 13.57 -19.48
N LEU A 358 15.38 12.34 -19.75
CA LEU A 358 16.51 11.70 -19.07
C LEU A 358 17.85 12.14 -19.71
N PRO A 359 18.95 12.16 -18.93
CA PRO A 359 19.06 11.89 -17.49
C PRO A 359 18.81 13.11 -16.58
N GLU A 360 18.51 14.29 -17.13
CA GLU A 360 18.48 15.56 -16.38
C GLU A 360 17.29 15.70 -15.44
N VAL A 361 16.18 15.01 -15.72
CA VAL A 361 15.00 14.94 -14.84
C VAL A 361 15.02 13.62 -14.07
N ASP A 362 15.38 13.69 -12.79
CA ASP A 362 15.26 12.55 -11.87
C ASP A 362 13.91 12.55 -11.16
N VAL A 363 12.99 11.70 -11.62
CA VAL A 363 11.65 11.55 -11.04
C VAL A 363 11.70 11.03 -9.61
N SER A 364 12.71 10.22 -9.27
CA SER A 364 12.83 9.63 -7.93
C SER A 364 13.14 10.68 -6.87
N ALA A 365 13.84 11.76 -7.25
CA ALA A 365 14.15 12.88 -6.37
C ALA A 365 12.93 13.77 -6.04
N LEU A 366 11.88 13.74 -6.86
CA LEU A 366 10.65 14.53 -6.66
C LEU A 366 9.72 13.90 -5.62
N GLY A 367 9.87 12.60 -5.36
CA GLY A 367 8.95 11.84 -4.52
C GLY A 367 7.70 11.37 -5.28
N PRO A 368 6.82 10.61 -4.60
CA PRO A 368 5.61 10.08 -5.23
C PRO A 368 4.60 11.19 -5.49
N LEU A 369 3.90 11.12 -6.64
CA LEU A 369 2.91 12.12 -7.03
C LEU A 369 1.72 12.23 -6.06
N MET A 370 1.33 11.09 -5.49
CA MET A 370 0.35 10.99 -4.40
C MET A 370 1.04 10.47 -3.15
N SER A 371 0.70 11.03 -1.98
CA SER A 371 1.22 10.48 -0.73
C SER A 371 0.72 9.04 -0.51
N PRO A 372 1.48 8.18 0.19
CA PRO A 372 1.04 6.82 0.51
C PRO A 372 -0.31 6.78 1.22
N GLU A 373 -0.61 7.77 2.08
CA GLU A 373 -1.89 7.89 2.76
C GLU A 373 -3.05 8.19 1.79
N LEU A 374 -2.81 9.09 0.83
CA LEU A 374 -3.81 9.44 -0.17
C LEU A 374 -4.07 8.27 -1.13
N VAL A 375 -3.03 7.52 -1.50
CA VAL A 375 -3.17 6.27 -2.26
C VAL A 375 -4.01 5.27 -1.48
N ASP A 376 -3.67 4.98 -0.22
CA ASP A 376 -4.43 4.05 0.63
C ASP A 376 -5.91 4.45 0.75
N GLN A 377 -6.19 5.74 0.94
CA GLN A 377 -7.53 6.28 1.01
C GLN A 377 -8.29 6.11 -0.32
N THR A 378 -7.63 6.39 -1.44
CA THR A 378 -8.23 6.29 -2.78
C THR A 378 -8.51 4.84 -3.16
N GLU A 379 -7.58 3.92 -2.86
CA GLU A 379 -7.79 2.48 -3.01
C GLU A 379 -8.99 1.99 -2.18
N ARG A 380 -9.15 2.46 -0.93
CA ARG A 380 -10.33 2.11 -0.11
C ARG A 380 -11.62 2.62 -0.73
N LYS A 381 -11.66 3.87 -1.21
CA LYS A 381 -12.82 4.43 -1.92
C LYS A 381 -13.19 3.58 -3.14
N TYR A 382 -12.19 3.20 -3.94
CA TYR A 382 -12.38 2.33 -5.10
C TYR A 382 -12.98 0.97 -4.70
N VAL A 383 -12.39 0.31 -3.69
CA VAL A 383 -12.86 -1.00 -3.20
C VAL A 383 -14.31 -0.93 -2.73
N VAL A 384 -14.72 0.15 -2.06
CA VAL A 384 -16.13 0.37 -1.65
C VAL A 384 -17.07 0.47 -2.85
N LYS A 385 -16.70 1.22 -3.90
CA LYS A 385 -17.52 1.36 -5.12
C LYS A 385 -17.59 0.03 -5.90
N VAL A 386 -16.50 -0.74 -5.94
CA VAL A 386 -16.47 -2.09 -6.54
C VAL A 386 -17.35 -3.05 -5.73
N LYS A 387 -17.21 -3.08 -4.40
CA LYS A 387 -18.05 -3.90 -3.50
C LYS A 387 -19.54 -3.67 -3.74
N ALA A 388 -19.97 -2.42 -3.88
CA ALA A 388 -21.36 -2.09 -4.19
C ALA A 388 -21.82 -2.68 -5.54
N SER A 389 -20.97 -2.60 -6.58
CA SER A 389 -21.27 -3.21 -7.89
C SER A 389 -21.33 -4.74 -7.83
N VAL A 390 -20.39 -5.36 -7.11
CA VAL A 390 -20.32 -6.81 -6.90
C VAL A 390 -21.56 -7.30 -6.14
N LEU A 391 -21.97 -6.59 -5.09
CA LEU A 391 -23.17 -6.90 -4.30
C LEU A 391 -24.43 -6.90 -5.17
N GLU A 392 -24.65 -5.83 -5.93
CA GLU A 392 -25.82 -5.69 -6.81
C GLU A 392 -25.86 -6.83 -7.85
N TRP A 393 -24.70 -7.16 -8.42
CA TRP A 393 -24.59 -8.21 -9.41
C TRP A 393 -24.81 -9.61 -8.82
N MET A 394 -24.25 -9.88 -7.63
CA MET A 394 -24.47 -11.14 -6.91
C MET A 394 -25.93 -11.32 -6.50
N GLN A 395 -26.61 -10.23 -6.13
CA GLN A 395 -28.04 -10.26 -5.82
C GLN A 395 -28.86 -10.63 -7.07
N ARG A 396 -28.61 -9.99 -8.21
CA ARG A 396 -29.27 -10.34 -9.48
C ARG A 396 -29.01 -11.79 -9.87
N THR A 397 -27.78 -12.26 -9.68
CA THR A 397 -27.41 -13.66 -9.97
C THR A 397 -28.20 -14.63 -9.11
N LEU A 398 -28.37 -14.34 -7.81
CA LEU A 398 -29.21 -15.15 -6.92
C LEU A 398 -30.68 -15.14 -7.35
N GLU A 399 -31.23 -13.99 -7.73
CA GLU A 399 -32.61 -13.87 -8.20
C GLU A 399 -32.85 -14.67 -9.49
N VAL A 400 -31.88 -14.69 -10.42
CA VAL A 400 -31.94 -15.50 -11.63
C VAL A 400 -31.89 -16.98 -11.28
N GLU A 401 -30.94 -17.38 -10.43
CA GLU A 401 -30.80 -18.78 -9.99
C GLU A 401 -32.11 -19.32 -9.39
N LEU A 402 -32.76 -18.56 -8.50
CA LEU A 402 -34.01 -18.99 -7.89
C LEU A 402 -35.17 -19.06 -8.88
N LYS A 403 -35.21 -18.19 -9.90
CA LYS A 403 -36.23 -18.27 -10.95
C LYS A 403 -36.13 -19.56 -11.77
N GLU A 404 -34.91 -20.08 -11.97
CA GLU A 404 -34.71 -21.35 -12.67
C GLU A 404 -35.41 -22.52 -11.98
N TRP A 405 -35.48 -22.51 -10.65
CA TRP A 405 -36.08 -23.61 -9.88
C TRP A 405 -37.56 -23.81 -10.20
N PHE A 406 -38.26 -22.74 -10.56
CA PHE A 406 -39.69 -22.75 -10.89
C PHE A 406 -39.97 -23.08 -12.36
N ARG A 407 -38.94 -23.45 -13.14
CA ARG A 407 -39.14 -23.98 -14.50
C ARG A 407 -39.66 -25.42 -14.48
N GLU A 408 -40.27 -25.81 -15.58
CA GLU A 408 -40.79 -27.17 -15.82
C GLU A 408 -39.71 -28.17 -16.27
N GLU A 409 -38.43 -27.83 -16.08
CA GLU A 409 -37.26 -28.60 -16.53
C GLU A 409 -36.34 -28.94 -15.35
N GLU A 410 -35.64 -30.08 -15.46
CA GLU A 410 -34.59 -30.47 -14.51
C GLU A 410 -33.37 -29.52 -14.61
N PRO A 411 -32.55 -29.43 -13.55
CA PRO A 411 -31.28 -28.71 -13.63
C PRO A 411 -30.39 -29.26 -14.73
N GLU A 412 -29.56 -28.39 -15.31
CA GLU A 412 -28.56 -28.80 -16.28
C GLU A 412 -27.60 -29.85 -15.70
N THR A 413 -27.00 -30.67 -16.56
CA THR A 413 -26.02 -31.67 -16.16
C THR A 413 -24.66 -31.41 -16.79
N ASP A 414 -23.59 -31.71 -16.05
CA ASP A 414 -22.24 -31.67 -16.59
C ASP A 414 -21.97 -32.87 -17.53
N HIS A 415 -20.79 -32.89 -18.14
CA HIS A 415 -20.34 -33.97 -19.01
C HIS A 415 -20.27 -35.35 -18.33
N GLN A 416 -20.32 -35.40 -16.99
CA GLN A 416 -20.33 -36.62 -16.18
C GLN A 416 -21.74 -36.98 -15.71
N GLY A 417 -22.76 -36.17 -16.04
CA GLY A 417 -24.16 -36.39 -15.69
C GLY A 417 -24.56 -35.91 -14.29
N PHE A 418 -23.74 -35.07 -13.64
CA PHE A 418 -24.04 -34.45 -12.35
C PHE A 418 -24.83 -33.16 -12.52
N PHE A 419 -25.82 -32.90 -11.66
CA PHE A 419 -26.61 -31.68 -11.71
C PHE A 419 -25.76 -30.45 -11.40
N GLN A 420 -25.93 -29.36 -12.14
CA GLN A 420 -25.21 -28.11 -11.96
C GLN A 420 -26.06 -26.92 -12.38
N SER A 421 -25.61 -25.72 -12.03
CA SER A 421 -26.08 -24.49 -12.66
C SER A 421 -24.89 -23.58 -13.00
N ALA A 422 -25.17 -22.49 -13.71
CA ALA A 422 -24.14 -21.51 -14.05
C ALA A 422 -23.66 -20.69 -12.82
N LEU A 423 -24.33 -20.78 -11.67
CA LEU A 423 -24.07 -19.97 -10.47
C LEU A 423 -22.59 -19.94 -10.06
N PRO A 424 -21.88 -21.07 -9.90
CA PRO A 424 -20.48 -21.03 -9.44
C PRO A 424 -19.57 -20.32 -10.44
N VAL A 425 -19.75 -20.60 -11.73
CA VAL A 425 -18.91 -20.02 -12.79
C VAL A 425 -19.10 -18.51 -12.85
N ILE A 426 -20.37 -18.08 -12.86
CA ILE A 426 -20.78 -16.68 -12.89
C ILE A 426 -20.16 -15.93 -11.69
N VAL A 427 -20.39 -16.40 -10.46
CA VAL A 427 -19.86 -15.76 -9.24
C VAL A 427 -18.34 -15.68 -9.24
N MET A 428 -17.65 -16.79 -9.56
CA MET A 428 -16.19 -16.84 -9.51
C MET A 428 -15.53 -16.01 -10.60
N GLN A 429 -16.08 -16.00 -11.81
CA GLN A 429 -15.56 -15.20 -12.92
C GLN A 429 -15.62 -13.71 -12.58
N MET A 430 -16.77 -13.23 -12.10
CA MET A 430 -16.95 -11.82 -11.75
C MET A 430 -16.02 -11.37 -10.62
N LEU A 431 -15.80 -12.21 -9.59
CA LEU A 431 -14.81 -11.91 -8.55
C LEU A 431 -13.38 -11.86 -9.11
N ASN A 432 -13.01 -12.85 -9.92
CA ASN A 432 -11.68 -12.94 -10.52
C ASN A 432 -11.38 -11.76 -11.46
N GLU A 433 -12.33 -11.34 -12.29
CA GLU A 433 -12.17 -10.18 -13.18
C GLU A 433 -11.84 -8.90 -12.41
N ASN A 434 -12.54 -8.63 -11.29
CA ASN A 434 -12.27 -7.46 -10.47
C ASN A 434 -10.88 -7.51 -9.80
N ILE A 435 -10.44 -8.70 -9.37
CA ILE A 435 -9.09 -8.91 -8.82
C ILE A 435 -8.02 -8.69 -9.90
N GLN A 436 -8.25 -9.18 -11.11
CA GLN A 436 -7.33 -9.00 -12.24
C GLN A 436 -7.22 -7.52 -12.65
N VAL A 437 -8.34 -6.80 -12.72
CA VAL A 437 -8.33 -5.36 -12.99
C VAL A 437 -7.50 -4.59 -11.96
N ALA A 438 -7.64 -4.92 -10.67
CA ALA A 438 -6.85 -4.30 -9.60
C ALA A 438 -5.34 -4.59 -9.71
N SER A 439 -4.97 -5.76 -10.23
CA SER A 439 -3.55 -6.15 -10.41
C SER A 439 -2.81 -5.34 -11.46
N LEU A 440 -3.52 -4.64 -12.36
CA LEU A 440 -2.92 -3.77 -13.37
C LEU A 440 -2.35 -2.48 -12.76
N ILE A 441 -2.77 -2.12 -11.54
CA ILE A 441 -2.39 -0.86 -10.87
C ILE A 441 -1.32 -1.11 -9.82
N ALA A 442 -1.63 -1.91 -8.79
CA ALA A 442 -0.77 -2.12 -7.64
C ALA A 442 -1.14 -3.39 -6.86
N ASP A 443 -0.13 -4.05 -6.29
CA ASP A 443 -0.30 -5.24 -5.45
C ASP A 443 -1.14 -4.95 -4.19
N SER A 444 -1.00 -3.74 -3.62
CA SER A 444 -1.81 -3.27 -2.48
C SER A 444 -3.29 -3.23 -2.81
N LEU A 445 -3.65 -2.72 -3.98
CA LEU A 445 -5.02 -2.65 -4.45
C LEU A 445 -5.57 -4.05 -4.75
N GLN A 446 -4.77 -4.90 -5.42
CA GLN A 446 -5.13 -6.29 -5.70
C GLN A 446 -5.50 -7.04 -4.42
N LEU A 447 -4.67 -6.94 -3.37
CA LEU A 447 -4.92 -7.59 -2.08
C LEU A 447 -6.20 -7.09 -1.41
N LYS A 448 -6.47 -5.77 -1.47
CA LYS A 448 -7.70 -5.19 -0.90
C LYS A 448 -8.96 -5.68 -1.64
N VAL A 449 -8.92 -5.73 -2.97
CA VAL A 449 -10.03 -6.25 -3.78
C VAL A 449 -10.22 -7.75 -3.56
N TYR A 450 -9.14 -8.52 -3.44
CA TYR A 450 -9.18 -9.94 -3.08
C TYR A 450 -9.87 -10.17 -1.73
N ASN A 451 -9.46 -9.45 -0.68
CA ASN A 451 -10.08 -9.59 0.64
C ASN A 451 -11.58 -9.22 0.60
N MET A 452 -11.93 -8.13 -0.10
CA MET A 452 -13.32 -7.76 -0.32
C MET A 452 -14.11 -8.85 -1.07
N ALA A 453 -13.52 -9.48 -2.08
CA ALA A 453 -14.15 -10.56 -2.83
C ALA A 453 -14.47 -11.77 -1.95
N LEU A 454 -13.59 -12.14 -1.01
CA LEU A 454 -13.84 -13.22 -0.06
C LEU A 454 -14.96 -12.87 0.93
N GLU A 455 -14.97 -11.65 1.46
CA GLU A 455 -16.03 -11.15 2.33
C GLU A 455 -17.40 -11.16 1.62
N GLU A 456 -17.44 -10.72 0.36
CA GLU A 456 -18.68 -10.72 -0.42
C GLU A 456 -19.14 -12.13 -0.80
N LEU A 457 -18.21 -13.05 -1.06
CA LEU A 457 -18.54 -14.46 -1.27
C LEU A 457 -19.13 -15.09 0.01
N GLU A 458 -18.57 -14.78 1.18
CA GLU A 458 -19.12 -15.22 2.46
C GLU A 458 -20.55 -14.67 2.66
N ALA A 459 -20.74 -13.38 2.45
CA ALA A 459 -22.05 -12.73 2.57
C ALA A 459 -23.07 -13.31 1.57
N PHE A 460 -22.62 -13.59 0.34
CA PHE A 460 -23.42 -14.23 -0.70
C PHE A 460 -23.89 -15.63 -0.30
N LEU A 461 -23.01 -16.48 0.26
CA LEU A 461 -23.38 -17.80 0.77
C LEU A 461 -24.41 -17.70 1.90
N GLY A 462 -24.33 -16.67 2.73
CA GLY A 462 -25.34 -16.34 3.74
C GLY A 462 -26.72 -16.08 3.12
N ARG A 463 -26.78 -15.17 2.15
CA ARG A 463 -28.02 -14.83 1.40
C ARG A 463 -28.58 -16.03 0.64
N LEU A 464 -27.73 -16.82 -0.01
CA LEU A 464 -28.10 -18.04 -0.71
C LEU A 464 -28.74 -19.05 0.24
N ARG A 465 -28.15 -19.27 1.43
CA ARG A 465 -28.72 -20.14 2.46
C ARG A 465 -30.10 -19.67 2.92
N GLU A 466 -30.27 -18.36 3.13
CA GLU A 466 -31.56 -17.77 3.52
C GLU A 466 -32.63 -17.97 2.43
N ALA A 467 -32.26 -17.79 1.17
CA ALA A 467 -33.12 -18.08 0.03
C ALA A 467 -33.54 -19.56 0.01
N LEU A 468 -32.62 -20.50 0.22
CA LEU A 468 -32.96 -21.93 0.31
C LEU A 468 -33.95 -22.23 1.44
N VAL A 469 -33.78 -21.60 2.61
CA VAL A 469 -34.72 -21.74 3.72
C VAL A 469 -36.12 -21.25 3.32
N GLN A 470 -36.19 -20.11 2.62
CA GLN A 470 -37.45 -19.53 2.19
C GLN A 470 -38.13 -20.40 1.12
N CYS A 471 -37.39 -20.87 0.11
CA CYS A 471 -37.89 -21.81 -0.89
C CYS A 471 -38.39 -23.11 -0.26
N GLY A 472 -37.69 -23.65 0.73
CA GLY A 472 -38.14 -24.85 1.45
C GLY A 472 -39.44 -24.63 2.22
N LYS A 473 -39.62 -23.47 2.87
CA LYS A 473 -40.89 -23.12 3.53
C LYS A 473 -42.05 -22.97 2.54
N GLU A 474 -41.79 -22.47 1.34
CA GLU A 474 -42.80 -22.34 0.29
C GLU A 474 -43.17 -23.70 -0.30
N HIS A 475 -42.17 -24.55 -0.58
CA HIS A 475 -42.39 -25.91 -1.04
C HIS A 475 -43.16 -26.77 -0.03
N GLN A 476 -42.93 -26.60 1.27
CA GLN A 476 -43.71 -27.31 2.29
C GLN A 476 -45.21 -26.92 2.29
N LYS A 477 -45.57 -25.72 1.81
CA LYS A 477 -46.98 -25.32 1.66
C LYS A 477 -47.62 -25.97 0.44
N ASP A 478 -46.86 -26.13 -0.64
CA ASP A 478 -47.27 -26.80 -1.87
C ASP A 478 -46.12 -27.64 -2.43
N ARG A 479 -46.15 -28.96 -2.14
CA ARG A 479 -45.10 -29.90 -2.55
C ARG A 479 -45.05 -30.15 -4.07
N THR A 480 -45.96 -29.56 -4.85
CA THR A 480 -45.89 -29.63 -6.32
C THR A 480 -45.04 -28.51 -6.92
N THR A 481 -44.72 -27.49 -6.13
CA THR A 481 -44.01 -26.28 -6.57
C THR A 481 -42.82 -25.98 -5.65
N PRO A 482 -41.57 -25.95 -6.15
CA PRO A 482 -41.14 -26.26 -7.50
C PRO A 482 -41.15 -27.76 -7.80
N LYS A 483 -41.46 -28.13 -9.05
CA LYS A 483 -41.63 -29.53 -9.49
C LYS A 483 -40.38 -30.40 -9.31
N TYR A 484 -39.21 -29.83 -9.58
CA TYR A 484 -37.91 -30.52 -9.48
C TYR A 484 -37.11 -30.10 -8.25
N TYR A 485 -37.80 -29.78 -7.14
CA TYR A 485 -37.19 -29.26 -5.91
C TYR A 485 -35.99 -30.09 -5.42
N VAL A 486 -36.12 -31.42 -5.36
CA VAL A 486 -35.02 -32.32 -4.97
C VAL A 486 -33.84 -32.23 -5.93
N SER A 487 -34.08 -32.22 -7.25
CA SER A 487 -33.02 -32.12 -8.25
C SER A 487 -32.26 -30.80 -8.14
N TYR A 488 -32.96 -29.68 -7.93
CA TYR A 488 -32.32 -28.37 -7.74
C TYR A 488 -31.53 -28.28 -6.43
N LEU A 489 -32.01 -28.87 -5.33
CA LEU A 489 -31.23 -28.98 -4.08
C LEU A 489 -29.93 -29.78 -4.28
N LEU A 490 -29.97 -30.85 -5.08
CA LEU A 490 -28.79 -31.62 -5.45
C LEU A 490 -27.81 -30.80 -6.32
N ALA A 491 -28.33 -30.03 -7.28
CA ALA A 491 -27.53 -29.08 -8.05
C ALA A 491 -26.83 -28.07 -7.13
N MET A 492 -27.52 -27.56 -6.10
CA MET A 492 -26.92 -26.62 -5.14
C MET A 492 -25.78 -27.19 -4.33
N LEU A 493 -25.85 -28.48 -3.97
CA LEU A 493 -24.76 -29.14 -3.27
C LEU A 493 -23.53 -29.26 -4.18
N ASN A 494 -23.72 -29.63 -5.45
CA ASN A 494 -22.62 -29.63 -6.43
C ASN A 494 -22.08 -28.22 -6.66
N ASN A 495 -22.94 -27.20 -6.74
CA ASN A 495 -22.55 -25.81 -6.88
C ASN A 495 -21.71 -25.33 -5.69
N ASN A 496 -22.07 -25.71 -4.46
CA ASN A 496 -21.29 -25.41 -3.27
C ASN A 496 -19.89 -26.02 -3.30
N LEU A 497 -19.80 -27.27 -3.72
CA LEU A 497 -18.53 -27.97 -3.84
C LEU A 497 -17.66 -27.33 -4.94
N ALA A 498 -18.28 -26.93 -6.07
CA ALA A 498 -17.59 -26.19 -7.12
C ALA A 498 -17.05 -24.85 -6.59
N LEU A 499 -17.88 -24.06 -5.91
CA LEU A 499 -17.46 -22.81 -5.24
C LEU A 499 -16.30 -23.07 -4.27
N SER A 500 -16.44 -24.05 -3.37
CA SER A 500 -15.42 -24.43 -2.38
C SER A 500 -14.08 -24.77 -3.04
N SER A 501 -14.10 -25.53 -4.13
CA SER A 501 -12.88 -25.88 -4.88
C SER A 501 -12.27 -24.70 -5.63
N ALA A 502 -13.09 -23.74 -6.06
CA ALA A 502 -12.67 -22.60 -6.86
C ALA A 502 -12.15 -21.43 -6.00
N VAL A 503 -12.52 -21.32 -4.71
CA VAL A 503 -12.07 -20.19 -3.85
C VAL A 503 -10.56 -20.05 -3.84
N SER A 504 -9.81 -21.16 -3.72
CA SER A 504 -8.34 -21.13 -3.70
C SER A 504 -7.72 -20.62 -5.01
N SER A 505 -8.47 -20.61 -6.12
CA SER A 505 -8.00 -20.07 -7.40
C SER A 505 -8.06 -18.55 -7.50
N LEU A 506 -8.80 -17.89 -6.60
CA LEU A 506 -8.85 -16.41 -6.54
C LEU A 506 -7.60 -15.80 -5.92
N HIS A 507 -6.76 -16.60 -5.25
CA HIS A 507 -5.62 -16.06 -4.54
C HIS A 507 -4.59 -15.49 -5.53
N PRO A 508 -4.13 -14.24 -5.35
CA PRO A 508 -3.20 -13.59 -6.28
C PRO A 508 -1.83 -14.26 -6.31
N ASP A 509 -1.35 -14.75 -5.17
CA ASP A 509 -0.13 -15.57 -5.07
C ASP A 509 -0.46 -17.07 -5.13
N THR A 510 0.27 -17.82 -5.94
CA THR A 510 0.08 -19.27 -6.09
C THR A 510 0.53 -20.06 -4.86
N ALA A 511 1.35 -19.48 -3.99
CA ALA A 511 1.96 -20.15 -2.83
C ALA A 511 1.09 -20.13 -1.55
N SER A 512 0.25 -19.11 -1.37
CA SER A 512 -0.68 -19.00 -0.23
C SER A 512 -2.09 -19.28 -0.72
N ARG A 513 -2.72 -20.40 -0.34
CA ARG A 513 -4.08 -20.78 -0.80
C ARG A 513 -5.07 -20.93 0.34
N GLU A 514 -4.75 -20.36 1.50
CA GLU A 514 -5.55 -20.56 2.69
C GLU A 514 -6.87 -19.80 2.60
N VAL A 515 -7.95 -20.58 2.51
CA VAL A 515 -9.32 -20.07 2.57
C VAL A 515 -9.64 -19.63 4.01
N PRO A 516 -10.18 -18.42 4.24
CA PRO A 516 -10.57 -17.96 5.56
C PRO A 516 -11.50 -18.93 6.28
N THR A 517 -11.32 -19.07 7.60
CA THR A 517 -12.13 -19.97 8.42
C THR A 517 -13.61 -19.59 8.43
N SER A 518 -13.94 -18.29 8.38
CA SER A 518 -15.30 -17.78 8.30
C SER A 518 -16.00 -18.19 7.00
N LEU A 519 -15.31 -18.05 5.86
CA LEU A 519 -15.80 -18.47 4.54
C LEU A 519 -15.97 -19.99 4.45
N ARG A 520 -15.02 -20.77 4.97
CA ARG A 520 -15.16 -22.24 5.07
C ARG A 520 -16.39 -22.61 5.90
N ALA A 521 -16.59 -21.95 7.04
CA ALA A 521 -17.78 -22.18 7.86
C ALA A 521 -19.08 -21.76 7.15
N ALA A 522 -19.06 -20.73 6.28
CA ALA A 522 -20.22 -20.33 5.48
C ALA A 522 -20.57 -21.38 4.41
N LEU A 523 -19.57 -21.94 3.73
CA LEU A 523 -19.73 -23.06 2.80
C LEU A 523 -20.35 -24.27 3.52
N ASP A 524 -19.79 -24.66 4.68
CA ASP A 524 -20.29 -25.77 5.49
C ASP A 524 -21.74 -25.54 5.96
N ARG A 525 -22.08 -24.32 6.39
CA ARG A 525 -23.45 -23.97 6.80
C ARG A 525 -24.44 -24.06 5.63
N MET A 526 -24.02 -23.69 4.42
CA MET A 526 -24.83 -23.78 3.22
C MET A 526 -25.06 -25.27 2.86
N GLN A 527 -23.99 -26.06 2.80
CA GLN A 527 -24.06 -27.51 2.53
C GLN A 527 -24.96 -28.22 3.55
N LYS A 528 -24.74 -28.01 4.86
CA LYS A 528 -25.56 -28.60 5.92
C LYS A 528 -27.04 -28.24 5.76
N LYS A 529 -27.36 -27.00 5.39
CA LYS A 529 -28.75 -26.60 5.22
C LYS A 529 -29.40 -27.25 4.00
N ALA A 530 -28.70 -27.33 2.87
CA ALA A 530 -29.20 -28.02 1.69
C ALA A 530 -29.40 -29.53 1.95
N CYS A 531 -28.47 -30.19 2.64
CA CYS A 531 -28.64 -31.58 3.08
C CYS A 531 -29.84 -31.73 4.01
N GLN A 532 -30.03 -30.83 4.97
CA GLN A 532 -31.17 -30.86 5.88
C GLN A 532 -32.51 -30.78 5.13
N LEU A 533 -32.64 -29.87 4.16
CA LEU A 533 -33.86 -29.73 3.36
C LEU A 533 -34.15 -30.98 2.50
N LEU A 534 -33.12 -31.64 1.98
CA LEU A 534 -33.27 -32.92 1.27
C LEU A 534 -33.75 -34.05 2.19
N LEU A 535 -33.18 -34.13 3.40
CA LEU A 535 -33.55 -35.14 4.40
C LEU A 535 -34.95 -34.90 4.96
N GLU A 536 -35.39 -33.65 5.05
CA GLU A 536 -36.78 -33.29 5.38
C GLU A 536 -37.76 -33.83 4.32
N GLU A 537 -37.44 -33.75 3.02
CA GLU A 537 -38.28 -34.35 1.97
C GLU A 537 -38.32 -35.89 2.04
N LEU A 538 -37.16 -36.52 2.23
CA LEU A 538 -37.10 -37.97 2.46
C LEU A 538 -37.94 -38.38 3.68
N LEU A 539 -37.85 -37.61 4.78
CA LEU A 539 -38.63 -37.86 5.99
C LEU A 539 -40.13 -37.75 5.73
N LEU A 540 -40.59 -36.73 4.99
CA LEU A 540 -42.00 -36.55 4.66
C LEU A 540 -42.58 -37.75 3.90
N ASP A 541 -41.80 -38.35 3.00
CA ASP A 541 -42.21 -39.55 2.26
C ASP A 541 -42.15 -40.83 3.10
N LEU A 542 -41.23 -40.93 4.06
CA LEU A 542 -41.11 -42.07 4.97
C LEU A 542 -42.12 -42.02 6.14
N GLN A 543 -42.56 -40.83 6.56
CA GLN A 543 -43.36 -40.64 7.76
C GLN A 543 -44.68 -41.44 7.78
N PRO A 544 -45.47 -41.54 6.68
CA PRO A 544 -46.66 -42.39 6.63
C PRO A 544 -46.37 -43.89 6.86
N LEU A 545 -45.17 -44.36 6.50
CA LEU A 545 -44.74 -45.74 6.72
C LEU A 545 -44.27 -45.94 8.16
N CYS A 546 -43.49 -45.00 8.70
CA CYS A 546 -43.09 -45.00 10.12
C CYS A 546 -44.30 -45.00 11.05
N LEU A 547 -45.37 -44.27 10.70
CA LEU A 547 -46.65 -44.28 11.43
C LEU A 547 -47.42 -45.61 11.35
N GLN A 548 -46.90 -46.64 10.68
CA GLN A 548 -47.43 -48.02 10.74
C GLN A 548 -46.61 -48.93 11.66
N LEU A 549 -45.46 -48.46 12.14
CA LEU A 549 -44.54 -49.16 13.05
C LEU A 549 -44.67 -48.65 14.49
N PRO A 550 -44.60 -49.51 15.51
CA PRO A 550 -44.95 -50.91 15.50
C PRO A 550 -46.49 -51.08 15.42
N SER A 551 -46.95 -52.17 14.80
CA SER A 551 -48.37 -52.56 14.80
C SER A 551 -48.51 -54.08 14.64
N ARG A 552 -49.68 -54.64 14.98
CA ARG A 552 -49.95 -56.07 14.77
C ARG A 552 -49.92 -56.45 13.28
N LYS A 553 -50.27 -55.53 12.38
CA LYS A 553 -50.15 -55.75 10.92
C LYS A 553 -48.68 -55.83 10.48
N TRP A 554 -47.82 -54.99 11.05
CA TRP A 554 -46.38 -55.02 10.82
C TRP A 554 -45.72 -56.31 11.33
N LEU A 555 -46.13 -56.83 12.49
CA LEU A 555 -45.64 -58.14 12.96
C LEU A 555 -45.83 -59.25 11.92
N CYS A 556 -47.02 -59.29 11.31
CA CYS A 556 -47.41 -60.35 10.37
C CYS A 556 -46.78 -60.24 8.97
N GLY A 557 -46.05 -59.17 8.61
CA GLY A 557 -45.47 -59.05 7.26
C GLY A 557 -44.48 -57.90 7.04
N SER A 558 -43.57 -58.08 6.07
CA SER A 558 -42.46 -57.16 5.73
C SER A 558 -42.84 -56.01 4.78
N GLN A 559 -44.12 -55.82 4.50
CA GLN A 559 -44.57 -54.88 3.46
C GLN A 559 -44.18 -53.43 3.76
N VAL A 560 -44.27 -53.01 5.03
CA VAL A 560 -43.96 -51.62 5.43
C VAL A 560 -42.49 -51.29 5.18
N VAL A 561 -41.56 -52.15 5.62
CA VAL A 561 -40.12 -51.92 5.44
C VAL A 561 -39.70 -52.09 3.99
N SER A 562 -40.34 -52.98 3.24
CA SER A 562 -40.11 -53.09 1.78
C SER A 562 -40.48 -51.80 1.06
N SER A 563 -41.63 -51.18 1.38
CA SER A 563 -41.98 -49.86 0.85
C SER A 563 -41.04 -48.75 1.32
N MET A 564 -40.51 -48.82 2.55
CA MET A 564 -39.48 -47.86 3.00
C MET A 564 -38.21 -48.00 2.15
N CYS A 565 -37.79 -49.23 1.83
CA CYS A 565 -36.65 -49.49 0.96
C CYS A 565 -36.86 -48.91 -0.45
N GLU A 566 -38.07 -49.03 -1.02
CA GLU A 566 -38.41 -48.43 -2.32
C GLU A 566 -38.28 -46.90 -2.32
N VAL A 567 -38.74 -46.25 -1.24
CA VAL A 567 -38.59 -44.79 -1.06
C VAL A 567 -37.11 -44.43 -0.96
N ILE A 568 -36.33 -45.13 -0.13
CA ILE A 568 -34.90 -44.87 0.05
C ILE A 568 -34.14 -45.07 -1.28
N ASP A 569 -34.42 -46.15 -2.02
CA ASP A 569 -33.79 -46.44 -3.31
C ASP A 569 -34.11 -45.37 -4.37
N LYS A 570 -35.33 -44.81 -4.36
CA LYS A 570 -35.69 -43.66 -5.21
C LYS A 570 -34.81 -42.44 -4.92
N TYR A 571 -34.63 -42.07 -3.65
CA TYR A 571 -33.78 -40.94 -3.28
C TYR A 571 -32.30 -41.23 -3.53
N ALA A 572 -31.82 -42.44 -3.27
CA ALA A 572 -30.45 -42.85 -3.54
C ALA A 572 -30.12 -42.77 -5.04
N LYS A 573 -31.06 -43.13 -5.93
CA LYS A 573 -30.94 -42.91 -7.38
C LYS A 573 -30.82 -41.42 -7.71
N ALA A 574 -31.58 -40.55 -7.05
CA ALA A 574 -31.40 -39.10 -7.23
C ALA A 574 -30.02 -38.64 -6.74
N PHE A 575 -29.55 -39.13 -5.61
CA PHE A 575 -28.23 -38.80 -5.05
C PHE A 575 -27.06 -39.24 -5.94
N SER A 576 -27.26 -40.19 -6.85
CA SER A 576 -26.25 -40.52 -7.88
C SER A 576 -25.91 -39.33 -8.81
N ARG A 577 -26.76 -38.29 -8.84
CA ARG A 577 -26.57 -37.05 -9.61
C ARG A 577 -25.71 -36.01 -8.89
N VAL A 578 -25.19 -36.30 -7.69
CA VAL A 578 -24.19 -35.47 -7.00
C VAL A 578 -22.82 -36.13 -6.96
N ARG A 579 -21.78 -35.32 -6.77
CA ARG A 579 -20.40 -35.82 -6.67
C ARG A 579 -20.23 -36.74 -5.47
N LYS A 580 -19.32 -37.72 -5.61
CA LYS A 580 -19.12 -38.81 -4.65
C LYS A 580 -19.05 -38.39 -3.17
N PRO A 581 -18.28 -37.35 -2.76
CA PRO A 581 -18.21 -36.94 -1.35
C PRO A 581 -19.56 -36.48 -0.77
N ILE A 582 -20.36 -35.80 -1.58
CA ILE A 582 -21.70 -35.33 -1.20
C ILE A 582 -22.66 -36.53 -1.18
N CYS A 583 -22.58 -37.41 -2.17
CA CYS A 583 -23.41 -38.61 -2.23
C CYS A 583 -23.21 -39.49 -0.98
N THR A 584 -21.96 -39.74 -0.59
CA THR A 584 -21.65 -40.49 0.63
C THR A 584 -22.19 -39.81 1.88
N LEU A 585 -22.10 -38.48 1.98
CA LEU A 585 -22.67 -37.74 3.10
C LEU A 585 -24.19 -37.89 3.16
N LEU A 586 -24.89 -37.70 2.03
CA LEU A 586 -26.35 -37.81 1.97
C LEU A 586 -26.83 -39.22 2.34
N LEU A 587 -26.14 -40.28 1.88
CA LEU A 587 -26.48 -41.66 2.21
C LEU A 587 -26.26 -41.96 3.70
N THR A 588 -25.16 -41.51 4.29
CA THR A 588 -24.88 -41.70 5.73
C THR A 588 -25.83 -40.90 6.62
N GLU A 589 -26.25 -39.71 6.21
CA GLU A 589 -27.28 -38.94 6.92
C GLU A 589 -28.68 -39.55 6.74
N SER A 590 -28.97 -40.12 5.56
CA SER A 590 -30.22 -40.84 5.31
C SER A 590 -30.32 -42.12 6.14
N GLU A 591 -29.22 -42.85 6.29
CA GLU A 591 -29.13 -44.04 7.15
C GLU A 591 -29.44 -43.69 8.61
N LEU A 592 -28.79 -42.65 9.14
CA LEU A 592 -29.07 -42.17 10.50
C LEU A 592 -30.54 -41.76 10.64
N LEU A 593 -31.07 -41.00 9.67
CA LEU A 593 -32.46 -40.56 9.69
C LEU A 593 -33.41 -41.76 9.77
N VAL A 594 -33.19 -42.79 8.93
CA VAL A 594 -34.00 -44.01 8.89
C VAL A 594 -33.90 -44.78 10.20
N ALA A 595 -32.69 -45.00 10.73
CA ALA A 595 -32.48 -45.68 12.00
C ALA A 595 -33.19 -44.94 13.16
N SER A 596 -33.01 -43.62 13.24
CA SER A 596 -33.64 -42.77 14.25
C SER A 596 -35.17 -42.75 14.12
N GLN A 597 -35.73 -42.70 12.92
CA GLN A 597 -37.19 -42.78 12.73
C GLN A 597 -37.75 -44.16 13.09
N TYR A 598 -37.02 -45.23 12.75
CA TYR A 598 -37.44 -46.59 13.07
C TYR A 598 -37.49 -46.79 14.59
N LEU A 599 -36.42 -46.43 15.30
CA LEU A 599 -36.35 -46.47 16.77
C LEU A 599 -37.41 -45.56 17.41
N ARG A 600 -37.58 -44.34 16.89
CA ARG A 600 -38.63 -43.42 17.35
C ARG A 600 -40.02 -44.04 17.24
N ALA A 601 -40.32 -44.69 16.11
CA ALA A 601 -41.61 -45.33 15.91
C ALA A 601 -41.86 -46.43 16.96
N LEU A 602 -40.84 -47.25 17.27
CA LEU A 602 -40.89 -48.28 18.32
C LEU A 602 -41.22 -47.70 19.70
N MET A 603 -40.65 -46.55 20.04
CA MET A 603 -40.76 -45.96 21.38
C MET A 603 -41.99 -45.04 21.56
N GLN A 604 -42.50 -44.44 20.47
CA GLN A 604 -43.62 -43.50 20.55
C GLN A 604 -45.00 -44.15 20.57
N LYS A 605 -45.15 -45.35 19.99
CA LYS A 605 -46.46 -46.03 19.99
C LYS A 605 -46.60 -47.04 21.11
N LYS A 606 -47.80 -47.05 21.69
CA LYS A 606 -48.20 -48.03 22.70
C LYS A 606 -48.51 -49.39 22.05
N MET A 607 -47.50 -50.23 21.93
CA MET A 607 -47.65 -51.66 21.65
C MET A 607 -47.03 -52.45 22.79
N VAL A 608 -47.73 -53.46 23.28
CA VAL A 608 -47.27 -54.34 24.37
C VAL A 608 -47.30 -55.77 23.87
N CYS A 609 -46.21 -56.50 24.09
CA CYS A 609 -46.13 -57.94 23.84
C CYS A 609 -46.88 -58.68 24.95
N LYS A 610 -47.89 -59.47 24.59
CA LYS A 610 -48.80 -60.15 25.53
C LYS A 610 -48.30 -61.54 25.95
N SER A 611 -47.38 -62.12 25.20
CA SER A 611 -46.83 -63.45 25.43
C SER A 611 -45.37 -63.53 25.00
N GLU A 612 -44.67 -64.56 25.47
CA GLU A 612 -43.30 -64.87 25.03
C GLU A 612 -43.25 -65.14 23.51
N GLU A 613 -44.26 -65.82 22.96
CA GLU A 613 -44.37 -66.07 21.52
C GLU A 613 -44.48 -64.76 20.71
N GLU A 614 -45.32 -63.82 21.17
CA GLU A 614 -45.50 -62.54 20.50
C GLU A 614 -44.24 -61.66 20.59
N ARG A 615 -43.51 -61.75 21.70
CA ARG A 615 -42.20 -61.11 21.88
C ARG A 615 -41.13 -61.74 20.99
N GLY A 616 -41.15 -63.07 20.82
CA GLY A 616 -40.30 -63.78 19.86
C GLY A 616 -40.56 -63.30 18.43
N GLN A 617 -41.82 -63.26 18.01
CA GLN A 617 -42.23 -62.74 16.70
C GLN A 617 -41.81 -61.28 16.49
N PHE A 618 -41.92 -60.44 17.53
CA PHE A 618 -41.43 -59.06 17.50
C PHE A 618 -39.92 -58.98 17.25
N CYS A 619 -39.14 -59.80 17.96
CA CYS A 619 -37.69 -59.84 17.79
C CYS A 619 -37.27 -60.37 16.42
N ASP A 620 -37.95 -61.40 15.91
CA ASP A 620 -37.71 -61.92 14.57
C ASP A 620 -38.02 -60.87 13.50
N ARG A 621 -39.11 -60.10 13.67
CA ARG A 621 -39.46 -58.99 12.79
C ARG A 621 -38.42 -57.87 12.84
N LEU A 622 -37.98 -57.44 14.03
CA LEU A 622 -36.89 -56.46 14.18
C LEU A 622 -35.62 -56.90 13.46
N LEU A 623 -35.25 -58.18 13.60
CA LEU A 623 -34.07 -58.73 12.94
C LEU A 623 -34.21 -58.66 11.41
N GLN A 624 -35.35 -59.09 10.88
CA GLN A 624 -35.61 -59.07 9.44
C GLN A 624 -35.56 -57.66 8.89
N ASP A 625 -36.27 -56.72 9.53
CA ASP A 625 -36.34 -55.33 9.11
C ASP A 625 -34.97 -54.64 9.14
N ALA A 626 -34.26 -54.77 10.26
CA ALA A 626 -32.93 -54.17 10.40
C ALA A 626 -31.93 -54.80 9.42
N THR A 627 -32.05 -56.09 9.11
CA THR A 627 -31.19 -56.76 8.13
C THR A 627 -31.48 -56.27 6.72
N GLN A 628 -32.75 -56.15 6.34
CA GLN A 628 -33.16 -55.64 5.04
C GLN A 628 -32.67 -54.19 4.82
N LEU A 629 -32.86 -53.32 5.82
CA LEU A 629 -32.39 -51.93 5.76
C LEU A 629 -30.87 -51.84 5.71
N ARG A 630 -30.17 -52.67 6.50
CA ARG A 630 -28.71 -52.74 6.49
C ARG A 630 -28.17 -53.19 5.14
N GLU A 631 -28.73 -54.25 4.56
CA GLU A 631 -28.33 -54.76 3.25
C GLU A 631 -28.56 -53.71 2.15
N LEU A 632 -29.67 -52.97 2.20
CA LEU A 632 -29.92 -51.85 1.29
C LEU A 632 -28.80 -50.81 1.38
N PHE A 633 -28.52 -50.27 2.58
CA PHE A 633 -27.49 -49.23 2.74
C PHE A 633 -26.07 -49.75 2.43
N CYS A 634 -25.78 -51.02 2.70
CA CYS A 634 -24.54 -51.66 2.24
C CYS A 634 -24.44 -51.66 0.71
N GLY A 635 -25.52 -52.04 0.03
CA GLY A 635 -25.60 -52.05 -1.43
C GLY A 635 -25.46 -50.65 -2.04
N LEU A 636 -25.87 -49.61 -1.32
CA LEU A 636 -25.71 -48.20 -1.68
C LEU A 636 -24.31 -47.64 -1.33
N GLY A 637 -23.46 -48.40 -0.64
CA GLY A 637 -22.07 -48.04 -0.34
C GLY A 637 -21.83 -47.42 1.05
N VAL A 638 -22.77 -47.55 2.00
CA VAL A 638 -22.57 -47.17 3.40
C VAL A 638 -21.95 -48.34 4.16
N ASP A 639 -20.76 -48.13 4.73
CA ASP A 639 -20.04 -49.18 5.46
C ASP A 639 -20.83 -49.66 6.70
N GLN A 640 -20.91 -50.99 6.89
CA GLN A 640 -21.62 -51.62 7.99
C GLN A 640 -21.15 -51.13 9.35
N SER A 641 -19.84 -50.90 9.50
CA SER A 641 -19.25 -50.44 10.77
C SER A 641 -19.72 -49.04 11.19
N GLN A 642 -20.23 -48.27 10.23
CA GLN A 642 -20.67 -46.88 10.41
C GLN A 642 -22.20 -46.74 10.47
N GLN A 643 -22.95 -47.84 10.33
CA GLN A 643 -24.41 -47.80 10.32
C GLN A 643 -25.00 -47.70 11.73
N SER A 644 -25.92 -46.75 11.89
CA SER A 644 -26.71 -46.49 13.10
C SER A 644 -27.77 -47.56 13.35
N LEU A 645 -28.17 -48.32 12.32
CA LEU A 645 -29.08 -49.48 12.40
C LEU A 645 -28.60 -50.58 13.38
N GLU A 646 -27.31 -50.60 13.72
CA GLU A 646 -26.75 -51.47 14.78
C GLU A 646 -27.47 -51.32 16.13
N ALA A 647 -28.04 -50.14 16.39
CA ALA A 647 -28.85 -49.88 17.58
C ALA A 647 -30.12 -50.74 17.61
N VAL A 648 -30.72 -51.06 16.46
CA VAL A 648 -31.92 -51.91 16.36
C VAL A 648 -31.56 -53.37 16.69
N PHE A 649 -30.41 -53.86 16.23
CA PHE A 649 -29.92 -55.20 16.59
C PHE A 649 -29.63 -55.32 18.08
N THR A 650 -29.00 -54.32 18.67
CA THR A 650 -28.70 -54.33 20.11
C THR A 650 -29.98 -54.23 20.94
N LEU A 651 -30.95 -53.40 20.51
CA LEU A 651 -32.26 -53.27 21.15
C LEU A 651 -33.07 -54.57 21.09
N ARG A 652 -32.93 -55.35 20.01
CA ARG A 652 -33.57 -56.66 19.88
C ARG A 652 -33.18 -57.60 21.03
N GLU A 653 -31.90 -57.63 21.40
CA GLU A 653 -31.40 -58.52 22.46
C GLU A 653 -32.03 -58.18 23.82
N LEU A 654 -32.22 -56.89 24.11
CA LEU A 654 -32.91 -56.41 25.32
C LEU A 654 -34.38 -56.85 25.38
N ILE A 655 -35.08 -56.86 24.23
CA ILE A 655 -36.46 -57.32 24.14
C ILE A 655 -36.53 -58.85 24.19
N TYR A 656 -35.60 -59.57 23.56
CA TYR A 656 -35.62 -61.03 23.47
C TYR A 656 -35.26 -61.74 24.79
N LEU A 657 -34.45 -61.10 25.64
CA LEU A 657 -33.93 -61.68 26.89
C LEU A 657 -35.04 -62.42 27.66
N LYS A 658 -34.88 -63.73 27.89
CA LYS A 658 -35.95 -64.56 28.47
C LYS A 658 -36.20 -64.31 29.95
N ASP A 659 -35.14 -64.07 30.71
CA ASP A 659 -35.21 -63.86 32.16
C ASP A 659 -35.24 -62.36 32.50
N PRO A 660 -36.36 -61.81 33.01
CA PRO A 660 -36.45 -60.42 33.41
C PRO A 660 -35.47 -60.03 34.53
N ALA A 661 -35.02 -60.97 35.36
CA ALA A 661 -34.09 -60.68 36.45
C ALA A 661 -32.71 -60.20 35.96
N LEU A 662 -32.35 -60.54 34.71
CA LEU A 662 -31.08 -60.13 34.09
C LEU A 662 -31.18 -58.81 33.32
N LEU A 663 -32.35 -58.17 33.28
CA LEU A 663 -32.56 -56.92 32.54
C LEU A 663 -31.61 -55.80 32.99
N SER A 664 -31.28 -55.71 34.28
CA SER A 664 -30.34 -54.69 34.77
C SER A 664 -28.95 -54.82 34.16
N LEU A 665 -28.49 -56.04 33.85
CA LEU A 665 -27.18 -56.25 33.21
C LEU A 665 -27.22 -55.91 31.71
N GLU A 666 -28.26 -56.35 31.02
CA GLU A 666 -28.42 -56.05 29.58
C GLU A 666 -28.64 -54.55 29.33
N VAL A 667 -29.43 -53.89 30.17
CA VAL A 667 -29.63 -52.43 30.11
C VAL A 667 -28.32 -51.69 30.39
N LEU A 668 -27.51 -52.14 31.36
CA LEU A 668 -26.18 -51.56 31.61
C LEU A 668 -25.28 -51.66 30.37
N GLY A 669 -25.26 -52.82 29.71
CA GLY A 669 -24.53 -53.01 28.44
C GLY A 669 -25.04 -52.10 27.33
N PHE A 670 -26.37 -51.96 27.22
CA PHE A 670 -27.01 -51.12 26.22
C PHE A 670 -26.69 -49.63 26.41
N ILE A 671 -26.82 -49.09 27.62
CA ILE A 671 -26.52 -47.67 27.89
C ILE A 671 -25.01 -47.37 27.80
N THR A 672 -24.15 -48.37 28.04
CA THR A 672 -22.70 -48.21 27.84
C THR A 672 -22.36 -48.06 26.35
N LYS A 673 -23.07 -48.79 25.47
CA LYS A 673 -22.91 -48.69 24.00
C LYS A 673 -23.62 -47.45 23.43
N TYR A 674 -24.76 -47.06 24.02
CA TYR A 674 -25.58 -45.92 23.61
C TYR A 674 -25.81 -44.97 24.81
N PRO A 675 -24.81 -44.12 25.14
CA PRO A 675 -24.83 -43.28 26.35
C PRO A 675 -25.86 -42.15 26.33
N ASP A 676 -26.53 -41.89 25.20
CA ASP A 676 -27.57 -40.86 25.05
C ASP A 676 -29.00 -41.40 25.27
N VAL A 677 -29.12 -42.65 25.71
CA VAL A 677 -30.39 -43.28 26.13
C VAL A 677 -30.80 -42.75 27.50
N SER A 678 -32.09 -42.48 27.69
CA SER A 678 -32.66 -41.98 28.95
C SER A 678 -33.43 -43.08 29.70
N ASP A 679 -33.72 -42.83 30.97
CA ASP A 679 -34.63 -43.64 31.79
C ASP A 679 -36.04 -43.73 31.18
N GLU A 680 -36.52 -42.66 30.55
CA GLU A 680 -37.78 -42.65 29.80
C GLU A 680 -37.71 -43.60 28.59
N HIS A 681 -36.62 -43.57 27.82
CA HIS A 681 -36.41 -44.49 26.69
C HIS A 681 -36.46 -45.94 27.16
N ILE A 682 -35.70 -46.31 28.20
CA ILE A 682 -35.71 -47.67 28.75
C ILE A 682 -37.10 -48.03 29.29
N SER A 683 -37.78 -47.12 29.98
CA SER A 683 -39.13 -47.37 30.49
C SER A 683 -40.12 -47.72 29.38
N THR A 684 -40.09 -47.02 28.24
CA THR A 684 -40.94 -47.35 27.09
C THR A 684 -40.64 -48.72 26.48
N LEU A 685 -39.36 -49.12 26.43
CA LEU A 685 -38.96 -50.44 25.95
C LEU A 685 -39.41 -51.56 26.91
N LEU A 686 -39.34 -51.33 28.22
CA LEU A 686 -39.86 -52.26 29.24
C LEU A 686 -41.38 -52.39 29.15
N ASP A 687 -42.10 -51.29 28.91
CA ASP A 687 -43.55 -51.30 28.66
C ASP A 687 -43.88 -52.10 27.40
N LEU A 688 -43.10 -51.93 26.32
CA LEU A 688 -43.27 -52.68 25.08
C LEU A 688 -43.08 -54.20 25.26
N ARG A 689 -42.15 -54.58 26.14
CA ARG A 689 -41.82 -55.97 26.46
C ARG A 689 -42.94 -56.72 27.18
N GLY A 690 -43.70 -56.03 28.04
CA GLY A 690 -44.98 -56.49 28.62
C GLY A 690 -44.94 -57.50 29.77
N ASP A 691 -43.79 -58.12 30.06
CA ASP A 691 -43.59 -59.12 31.13
C ASP A 691 -42.82 -58.61 32.35
N VAL A 692 -42.52 -57.31 32.41
CA VAL A 692 -41.66 -56.71 33.44
C VAL A 692 -42.48 -56.29 34.64
N SER A 693 -42.17 -56.83 35.83
CA SER A 693 -42.81 -56.44 37.10
C SER A 693 -42.34 -55.06 37.58
N LYS A 694 -43.09 -54.45 38.51
CA LYS A 694 -42.71 -53.16 39.09
C LYS A 694 -41.36 -53.21 39.81
N ASP A 695 -41.06 -54.31 40.48
CA ASP A 695 -39.80 -54.47 41.24
C ASP A 695 -38.60 -54.58 40.30
N VAL A 696 -38.73 -55.36 39.22
CA VAL A 696 -37.67 -55.49 38.19
C VAL A 696 -37.46 -54.15 37.48
N ARG A 697 -38.53 -53.43 37.15
CA ARG A 697 -38.43 -52.08 36.57
C ARG A 697 -37.69 -51.13 37.50
N HIS A 698 -38.02 -51.13 38.80
CA HIS A 698 -37.34 -50.27 39.76
C HIS A 698 -35.84 -50.59 39.85
N ALA A 699 -35.48 -51.88 39.90
CA ALA A 699 -34.09 -52.32 39.93
C ALA A 699 -33.30 -51.91 38.67
N VAL A 700 -33.94 -51.94 37.49
CA VAL A 700 -33.32 -51.48 36.22
C VAL A 700 -33.08 -49.97 36.25
N LEU A 701 -34.09 -49.18 36.61
CA LEU A 701 -33.97 -47.71 36.63
C LEU A 701 -33.02 -47.22 37.73
N GLU A 702 -33.00 -47.89 38.88
CA GLU A 702 -32.05 -47.62 39.96
C GLU A 702 -30.62 -47.94 39.52
N MET A 703 -30.41 -49.06 38.82
CA MET A 703 -29.10 -49.39 38.22
C MET A 703 -28.63 -48.29 37.26
N MET A 704 -29.51 -47.77 36.40
CA MET A 704 -29.17 -46.67 35.50
C MET A 704 -28.78 -45.40 36.26
N ALA A 705 -29.51 -45.07 37.34
CA ALA A 705 -29.21 -43.91 38.17
C ALA A 705 -27.87 -44.05 38.93
N GLN A 706 -27.49 -45.27 39.31
CA GLN A 706 -26.22 -45.57 39.96
C GLN A 706 -25.03 -45.57 38.97
N HIS A 707 -25.28 -45.69 37.67
CA HIS A 707 -24.26 -45.75 36.61
C HIS A 707 -24.49 -44.70 35.50
N PRO A 708 -24.34 -43.39 35.81
CA PRO A 708 -24.52 -42.33 34.82
C PRO A 708 -23.48 -42.42 33.69
N GLN A 709 -23.95 -42.29 32.45
CA GLN A 709 -23.10 -42.33 31.26
C GLN A 709 -22.64 -40.92 30.86
N VAL A 710 -21.41 -40.80 30.37
CA VAL A 710 -20.86 -39.54 29.83
C VAL A 710 -20.81 -39.66 28.32
N LEU A 711 -21.40 -38.69 27.60
CA LEU A 711 -21.34 -38.67 26.14
C LEU A 711 -19.91 -38.35 25.66
N PRO A 712 -19.27 -39.22 24.87
CA PRO A 712 -17.99 -38.92 24.24
C PRO A 712 -18.09 -37.74 23.24
N GLU A 713 -17.02 -36.95 23.09
CA GLU A 713 -17.00 -35.79 22.17
C GLU A 713 -17.23 -36.17 20.70
N SER A 714 -16.86 -37.38 20.29
CA SER A 714 -17.04 -37.90 18.93
C SER A 714 -18.32 -38.74 18.75
N TYR A 715 -19.15 -38.87 19.79
CA TYR A 715 -20.35 -39.67 19.73
C TYR A 715 -21.44 -38.98 18.91
N ARG A 716 -22.02 -39.70 17.95
CA ARG A 716 -23.14 -39.22 17.15
C ARG A 716 -24.45 -39.61 17.84
N PRO A 717 -25.25 -38.65 18.34
CA PRO A 717 -26.46 -38.99 19.08
C PRO A 717 -27.56 -39.58 18.19
N ILE A 718 -28.28 -40.56 18.74
CA ILE A 718 -29.42 -41.25 18.12
C ILE A 718 -30.65 -41.04 19.02
N PHE A 719 -30.58 -41.50 20.27
CA PHE A 719 -31.70 -41.54 21.21
C PHE A 719 -32.03 -40.17 21.78
N SER A 720 -31.07 -39.27 21.97
CA SER A 720 -31.37 -37.90 22.46
C SER A 720 -32.26 -37.10 21.50
N THR A 721 -32.34 -37.51 20.23
CA THR A 721 -33.22 -36.91 19.21
C THR A 721 -34.62 -37.54 19.16
N ILE A 722 -34.86 -38.58 19.96
CA ILE A 722 -36.13 -39.30 20.06
C ILE A 722 -36.87 -38.76 21.28
N LEU A 723 -38.10 -38.26 21.07
CA LEU A 723 -38.98 -37.85 22.15
C LEU A 723 -39.91 -39.01 22.48
N VAL A 724 -39.95 -39.42 23.76
CA VAL A 724 -40.84 -40.47 24.25
C VAL A 724 -42.03 -39.89 25.02
N PRO A 725 -43.21 -40.52 24.97
CA PRO A 725 -44.36 -40.07 25.75
C PRO A 725 -44.08 -40.22 27.25
N THR A 726 -44.18 -39.14 28.01
CA THR A 726 -44.08 -39.17 29.48
C THR A 726 -45.25 -39.98 30.07
N GLN A 727 -44.97 -40.84 31.05
CA GLN A 727 -46.03 -41.51 31.81
C GLN A 727 -46.84 -40.44 32.57
N GLU A 728 -48.17 -40.40 32.35
CA GLU A 728 -49.06 -39.62 33.20
C GLU A 728 -48.96 -40.16 34.64
N LEU A 729 -48.38 -39.34 35.53
CA LEU A 729 -48.36 -39.63 36.96
C LEU A 729 -49.81 -39.78 37.44
N PRO A 730 -50.19 -40.89 38.10
CA PRO A 730 -51.53 -41.05 38.63
C PRO A 730 -51.75 -40.00 39.73
N PHE A 731 -52.61 -39.01 39.42
CA PHE A 731 -53.30 -38.11 40.33
C PHE A 731 -52.67 -37.92 41.74
N CYS A 732 -51.94 -36.82 41.93
CA CYS A 732 -51.79 -36.25 43.27
C CYS A 732 -53.18 -35.87 43.80
N LEU A 733 -53.60 -36.54 44.87
CA LEU A 733 -54.82 -36.25 45.62
C LEU A 733 -54.94 -34.75 45.92
N ARG A 734 -56.14 -34.21 45.68
CA ARG A 734 -56.56 -32.85 46.07
C ARG A 734 -56.12 -32.55 47.52
N LYS A 735 -55.29 -31.53 47.72
CA LYS A 735 -55.20 -30.86 49.02
C LYS A 735 -56.57 -30.24 49.32
N GLY A 736 -57.14 -30.64 50.45
CA GLY A 736 -58.37 -30.08 50.98
C GLY A 736 -58.23 -28.57 51.22
N LYS A 737 -59.35 -27.87 51.04
CA LYS A 737 -59.54 -26.51 51.52
C LYS A 737 -59.33 -26.49 53.04
N CYS A 738 -58.47 -25.60 53.53
CA CYS A 738 -58.56 -25.04 54.87
C CYS A 738 -58.42 -23.51 54.77
N ALA A 739 -59.20 -22.87 55.63
CA ALA A 739 -59.58 -21.46 55.78
C ALA A 739 -58.56 -20.38 55.40
#